data_AF-A0A7G9RFJ0-F1
#
_entry.id   AF-A0A7G9RFJ0-F1
#
_cell.length_a   1.000
_cell.length_b   1.000
_cell.length_c   1.000
_cell.angle_alpha   90.00
_cell.angle_beta   90.00
_cell.angle_gamma   90.00
#
_symmetry.space_group_name_H-M   'P 1'
#
loop_
_entity.id
_entity.type
_entity.pdbx_description
1 polymer ?
#
loop_
_entity_poly.entity_id
_entity_poly.type
_entity_poly.pdbx_seq_one_letter_code
_entity_poly.pdbx_strand_id
1 'polypeptide(L)'
;MRTGWAALLAALLVLVPAAAAAQEPPEPYADYDPQSRCSPTDKPGTLELAAWLQKSYPGSGSLGISRGCAASGVSEHKEGRAFDWAVDHRSARDRAYVADFLKRILATDGKGNPAAKARRMGIMYLIWNDRIYASYRQFEPQPYLSSGCATKASCSVTLRHRNHVHISLSRAGGRGATSWYHRDDPKTPTPTPEPTPEPTPEPTPEPTPPPAPEPASRLLDLDERPYARVRVPADGTALTTRFELEAGRSYKVTAAGLFRYGSRHEVADASCAWSRTRQAWLPRPARSARLGSLNLEVGGRPVFADSCSGAGHVYSTTLTPDRTGPLRVQVVNRRRAEPQGRLVLAVSRPRTDVRAALPAYPPLHPQPTAPAQAPRGYGLLAETVSVPASTAAVLTAQELRAGARYRVSVTGTTALGGGVTADAQCVAVDGSWFRQASLDARFPDADHGNLFLDGLAFAGRSGGEGCAAHAFTTTYTPTRTGRLRLAVWDPLSRADNTGALTVRVQRLSPLTTPPGPERERPRRTAAWTQRREHVTVAPTRVHGTLSTSRFRHGERLRIVVGGTVRSHGTPADATCVKVDGTWQRTDPRLALGQDPLELWVDGRPVGWHAQGSGGGCSAEHRYVVSYVVPRSGPLRLGLLDLDHRDNTGSLAVTLQRRG
;
A
#
# COMPACT_ATOMS: atom_id res chain seq x y z
N MET A 1 -37.81 66.37 22.12
CA MET A 1 -36.94 66.06 20.97
C MET A 1 -35.52 65.87 21.46
N ARG A 2 -35.00 64.63 21.43
CA ARG A 2 -33.57 64.25 21.35
C ARG A 2 -33.48 62.73 21.54
N THR A 3 -33.15 62.05 20.46
CA THR A 3 -32.81 60.62 20.38
C THR A 3 -31.36 60.42 20.83
N GLY A 4 -31.09 59.41 21.64
CA GLY A 4 -29.74 58.99 22.04
C GLY A 4 -29.61 57.49 21.86
N TRP A 5 -28.81 57.07 20.88
CA TRP A 5 -28.50 55.68 20.55
C TRP A 5 -27.33 55.20 21.43
N ALA A 6 -27.47 54.01 22.04
CA ALA A 6 -26.38 53.32 22.72
C ALA A 6 -25.57 52.49 21.70
N ALA A 7 -24.26 52.72 21.65
CA ALA A 7 -23.33 52.04 20.76
C ALA A 7 -22.87 50.69 21.34
N LEU A 8 -22.98 49.63 20.54
CA LEU A 8 -22.39 48.30 20.77
C LEU A 8 -20.98 48.27 20.16
N LEU A 9 -19.96 48.07 20.98
CA LEU A 9 -18.58 47.82 20.56
C LEU A 9 -18.44 46.33 20.14
N ALA A 10 -18.30 46.09 18.84
CA ALA A 10 -17.92 44.80 18.28
C ALA A 10 -16.39 44.72 18.13
N ALA A 11 -15.77 43.68 18.69
CA ALA A 11 -14.35 43.39 18.51
C ALA A 11 -14.11 42.89 17.07
N LEU A 12 -13.30 43.62 16.30
CA LEU A 12 -12.87 43.24 14.96
C LEU A 12 -11.73 42.20 15.06
N LEU A 13 -12.01 40.96 14.65
CA LEU A 13 -10.99 39.96 14.34
C LEU A 13 -10.37 40.34 12.98
N VAL A 14 -9.11 40.79 12.97
CA VAL A 14 -8.36 41.00 11.71
C VAL A 14 -7.86 39.64 11.23
N LEU A 15 -8.57 39.05 10.27
CA LEU A 15 -8.09 37.93 9.46
C LEU A 15 -7.02 38.47 8.51
N VAL A 16 -5.76 38.13 8.77
CA VAL A 16 -4.69 38.30 7.78
C VAL A 16 -5.00 37.32 6.62
N PRO A 17 -5.14 37.79 5.37
CA PRO A 17 -5.34 36.87 4.26
C PRO A 17 -4.05 36.06 4.08
N ALA A 18 -4.18 34.74 4.09
CA ALA A 18 -3.13 33.86 3.62
C ALA A 18 -2.78 34.30 2.19
N ALA A 19 -1.52 34.67 1.95
CA ALA A 19 -1.03 34.93 0.61
C ALA A 19 -1.34 33.69 -0.26
N ALA A 20 -2.19 33.86 -1.26
CA ALA A 20 -2.48 32.80 -2.21
C ALA A 20 -1.18 32.40 -2.89
N ALA A 21 -0.71 31.17 -2.64
CA ALA A 21 0.43 30.61 -3.36
C ALA A 21 0.17 30.74 -4.86
N ALA A 22 1.05 31.45 -5.57
CA ALA A 22 0.93 31.65 -7.00
C ALA A 22 1.03 30.29 -7.71
N GLN A 23 -0.11 29.72 -8.09
CA GLN A 23 -0.16 28.45 -8.80
C GLN A 23 0.61 28.55 -10.13
N GLU A 24 1.65 27.74 -10.29
CA GLU A 24 2.57 27.76 -11.43
C GLU A 24 1.86 27.63 -12.79
N PRO A 25 2.41 28.21 -13.87
CA PRO A 25 1.86 28.01 -15.21
C PRO A 25 1.85 26.51 -15.59
N PRO A 26 0.88 26.06 -16.41
CA PRO A 26 0.91 24.70 -16.95
C PRO A 26 2.13 24.51 -17.85
N GLU A 27 2.62 23.28 -17.92
CA GLU A 27 3.69 22.84 -18.84
C GLU A 27 3.42 23.33 -20.25
N PRO A 28 4.41 23.65 -21.10
CA PRO A 28 4.16 24.00 -22.49
C PRO A 28 3.41 22.88 -23.23
N TYR A 29 2.85 23.20 -24.40
CA TYR A 29 2.38 22.14 -25.29
C TYR A 29 3.57 21.24 -25.64
N ALA A 30 3.41 19.93 -25.45
CA ALA A 30 4.41 18.95 -25.84
C ALA A 30 4.54 18.90 -27.37
N ASP A 31 5.79 18.90 -27.84
CA ASP A 31 6.14 18.63 -29.23
C ASP A 31 5.86 17.17 -29.61
N TYR A 32 5.85 16.90 -30.92
CA TYR A 32 5.83 15.52 -31.40
C TYR A 32 7.17 14.85 -31.11
N ASP A 33 7.15 13.87 -30.22
CA ASP A 33 8.31 13.10 -29.80
C ASP A 33 8.06 11.61 -30.09
N PRO A 34 8.51 11.11 -31.27
CA PRO A 34 8.25 9.73 -31.65
C PRO A 34 9.03 8.75 -30.78
N GLN A 35 8.56 7.50 -30.76
CA GLN A 35 9.33 6.39 -30.20
C GLN A 35 10.72 6.31 -30.85
N SER A 36 11.78 6.41 -30.04
CA SER A 36 13.18 6.36 -30.47
C SER A 36 13.97 5.23 -29.79
N ARG A 37 13.43 4.66 -28.70
CA ARG A 37 13.99 3.52 -27.98
C ARG A 37 12.92 2.47 -27.74
N CYS A 38 13.32 1.28 -27.28
CA CYS A 38 12.36 0.33 -26.71
C CYS A 38 12.58 0.21 -25.20
N SER A 39 11.54 0.48 -24.43
CA SER A 39 11.46 0.34 -22.98
C SER A 39 10.01 0.00 -22.63
N PRO A 40 9.56 -1.24 -22.86
CA PRO A 40 8.14 -1.61 -22.82
C PRO A 40 7.63 -1.84 -21.38
N THR A 41 8.36 -1.41 -20.36
CA THR A 41 7.83 -1.33 -19.01
C THR A 41 6.88 -0.14 -18.93
N ASP A 42 5.64 -0.38 -18.49
CA ASP A 42 4.63 0.65 -18.28
C ASP A 42 5.20 1.79 -17.45
N LYS A 43 5.10 3.03 -17.96
CA LYS A 43 5.69 4.19 -17.29
C LYS A 43 4.76 4.70 -16.19
N PRO A 44 5.30 5.20 -15.05
CA PRO A 44 4.50 5.56 -13.88
C PRO A 44 3.34 6.50 -14.18
N GLY A 45 3.57 7.56 -14.96
CA GLY A 45 2.53 8.50 -15.31
C GLY A 45 1.48 7.92 -16.26
N THR A 46 1.85 6.96 -17.10
CA THR A 46 0.88 6.24 -17.94
C THR A 46 0.00 5.31 -17.11
N LEU A 47 0.55 4.65 -16.09
CA LEU A 47 -0.22 3.87 -15.11
C LEU A 47 -1.20 4.75 -14.32
N GLU A 48 -0.75 5.93 -13.87
CA GLU A 48 -1.59 6.87 -13.13
C GLU A 48 -2.71 7.45 -14.01
N LEU A 49 -2.41 7.81 -15.27
CA LEU A 49 -3.43 8.23 -16.24
C LEU A 49 -4.46 7.12 -16.46
N ALA A 50 -4.02 5.88 -16.67
CA ALA A 50 -4.89 4.74 -16.90
C ALA A 50 -5.79 4.46 -15.69
N ALA A 51 -5.25 4.55 -14.47
CA ALA A 51 -6.01 4.40 -13.23
C ALA A 51 -7.00 5.56 -13.05
N TRP A 52 -6.59 6.79 -13.33
CA TRP A 52 -7.45 7.97 -13.24
C TRP A 52 -8.63 7.91 -14.22
N LEU A 53 -8.40 7.47 -15.46
CA LEU A 53 -9.46 7.27 -16.46
C LEU A 53 -10.46 6.20 -16.02
N GLN A 54 -9.97 5.03 -15.59
CA GLN A 54 -10.85 3.93 -15.17
C GLN A 54 -11.64 4.26 -13.89
N LYS A 55 -11.05 5.05 -12.98
CA LYS A 55 -11.74 5.57 -11.79
C LYS A 55 -12.80 6.62 -12.14
N SER A 56 -12.47 7.53 -13.06
CA SER A 56 -13.35 8.64 -13.46
C SER A 56 -14.51 8.19 -14.35
N TYR A 57 -14.32 7.08 -15.07
CA TYR A 57 -15.27 6.52 -16.02
C TYR A 57 -15.52 5.03 -15.75
N PRO A 58 -16.26 4.68 -14.66
CA PRO A 58 -16.50 3.30 -14.28
C PRO A 58 -17.18 2.48 -15.39
N GLY A 59 -16.76 1.24 -15.54
CA GLY A 59 -17.26 0.33 -16.59
C GLY A 59 -16.63 0.55 -17.98
N SER A 60 -15.67 1.46 -18.11
CA SER A 60 -14.66 1.44 -19.17
C SER A 60 -13.51 0.49 -18.81
N GLY A 61 -12.60 0.18 -19.74
CA GLY A 61 -11.52 -0.78 -19.51
C GLY A 61 -10.16 -0.35 -20.07
N SER A 62 -9.26 -1.31 -20.22
CA SER A 62 -7.91 -1.13 -20.77
C SER A 62 -7.69 -2.13 -21.90
N LEU A 63 -7.15 -1.66 -23.04
CA LEU A 63 -6.59 -2.53 -24.08
C LEU A 63 -5.05 -2.63 -24.01
N GLY A 64 -4.43 -2.00 -23.01
CA GLY A 64 -3.01 -2.14 -22.70
C GLY A 64 -2.22 -0.84 -22.80
N ILE A 65 -1.05 -0.85 -22.14
CA ILE A 65 -0.07 0.25 -22.14
C ILE A 65 1.13 -0.11 -23.01
N SER A 66 1.69 -1.30 -22.82
CA SER A 66 2.93 -1.66 -23.51
C SER A 66 2.77 -2.70 -24.61
N ARG A 67 3.65 -2.61 -25.62
CA ARG A 67 3.80 -3.61 -26.69
C ARG A 67 5.26 -4.06 -26.76
N GLY A 68 5.48 -5.31 -27.15
CA GLY A 68 6.82 -5.87 -27.29
C GLY A 68 7.67 -5.15 -28.34
N CYS A 69 8.99 -5.10 -28.12
CA CYS A 69 9.92 -4.36 -28.97
C CYS A 69 9.91 -4.81 -30.44
N ALA A 70 9.67 -6.09 -30.69
CA ALA A 70 9.63 -6.69 -32.02
C ALA A 70 8.33 -6.41 -32.81
N ALA A 71 7.33 -5.76 -32.20
CA ALA A 71 6.12 -5.36 -32.92
C ALA A 71 6.49 -4.41 -34.07
N SER A 72 5.77 -4.46 -35.20
CA SER A 72 6.05 -3.59 -36.35
C SER A 72 5.65 -2.13 -36.09
N GLY A 73 6.29 -1.19 -36.80
CA GLY A 73 5.97 0.24 -36.77
C GLY A 73 6.57 1.02 -35.59
N VAL A 74 6.56 2.35 -35.69
CA VAL A 74 6.95 3.26 -34.59
C VAL A 74 5.76 3.45 -33.67
N SER A 75 5.93 3.24 -32.36
CA SER A 75 4.83 3.36 -31.41
C SER A 75 5.28 3.63 -29.98
N GLU A 76 4.65 4.61 -29.34
CA GLU A 76 4.85 4.98 -27.94
C GLU A 76 4.49 3.86 -26.94
N HIS A 77 3.70 2.87 -27.35
CA HIS A 77 3.48 1.65 -26.56
C HIS A 77 4.77 0.86 -26.33
N LYS A 78 5.77 0.96 -27.22
CA LYS A 78 7.06 0.29 -27.02
C LYS A 78 7.94 0.99 -25.98
N GLU A 79 7.57 2.20 -25.57
CA GLU A 79 8.23 2.96 -24.52
C GLU A 79 7.37 2.98 -23.23
N GLY A 80 6.26 2.23 -23.20
CA GLY A 80 5.33 2.17 -22.07
C GLY A 80 4.65 3.50 -21.74
N ARG A 81 4.64 4.44 -22.68
CA ARG A 81 4.11 5.80 -22.49
C ARG A 81 2.84 6.10 -23.29
N ALA A 82 2.22 5.08 -23.87
CA ALA A 82 0.90 5.16 -24.49
C ALA A 82 -0.11 4.27 -23.79
N PHE A 83 -1.38 4.61 -23.87
CA PHE A 83 -2.47 3.85 -23.26
C PHE A 83 -3.65 3.77 -24.22
N ASP A 84 -4.12 2.54 -24.48
CA ASP A 84 -5.34 2.29 -25.23
C ASP A 84 -6.51 2.14 -24.24
N TRP A 85 -7.23 3.24 -23.97
CA TRP A 85 -8.37 3.27 -23.05
C TRP A 85 -9.61 2.64 -23.71
N ALA A 86 -10.12 1.53 -23.17
CA ALA A 86 -11.19 0.74 -23.82
C ALA A 86 -12.57 1.39 -23.66
N VAL A 87 -13.10 1.91 -24.76
CA VAL A 87 -14.42 2.57 -24.90
C VAL A 87 -14.93 2.39 -26.34
N ASP A 88 -16.19 2.02 -26.55
CA ASP A 88 -16.76 1.75 -27.88
C ASP A 88 -17.56 2.95 -28.42
N HIS A 89 -17.21 3.45 -29.62
CA HIS A 89 -17.89 4.58 -30.24
C HIS A 89 -19.37 4.29 -30.54
N ARG A 90 -19.78 3.01 -30.62
CA ARG A 90 -21.18 2.60 -30.78
C ARG A 90 -21.98 2.76 -29.48
N SER A 91 -21.33 2.66 -28.32
CA SER A 91 -21.96 2.81 -27.01
C SER A 91 -22.25 4.28 -26.71
N ALA A 92 -23.52 4.61 -26.43
CA ALA A 92 -23.92 5.98 -26.07
C ALA A 92 -23.23 6.44 -24.76
N ARG A 93 -23.10 5.54 -23.79
CA ARG A 93 -22.39 5.78 -22.52
C ARG A 93 -20.93 6.12 -22.77
N ASP A 94 -20.26 5.32 -23.57
CA ASP A 94 -18.82 5.47 -23.79
C ASP A 94 -18.52 6.74 -24.61
N ARG A 95 -19.37 7.09 -25.58
CA ARG A 95 -19.30 8.41 -26.24
C ARG A 95 -19.44 9.56 -25.25
N ALA A 96 -20.35 9.45 -24.27
CA ALA A 96 -20.50 10.47 -23.23
C ALA A 96 -19.27 10.57 -22.33
N TYR A 97 -18.62 9.44 -21.99
CA TYR A 97 -17.36 9.43 -21.24
C TYR A 97 -16.24 10.13 -22.00
N VAL A 98 -16.05 9.82 -23.28
CA VAL A 98 -15.00 10.47 -24.09
C VAL A 98 -15.29 11.96 -24.27
N ALA A 99 -16.55 12.35 -24.47
CA ALA A 99 -16.93 13.77 -24.56
C ALA A 99 -16.64 14.54 -23.26
N ASP A 100 -16.98 13.97 -22.10
CA ASP A 100 -16.65 14.55 -20.80
C ASP A 100 -15.14 14.61 -20.56
N PHE A 101 -14.40 13.56 -20.92
CA PHE A 101 -12.94 13.52 -20.83
C PHE A 101 -12.29 14.64 -21.64
N LEU A 102 -12.61 14.75 -22.93
CA LEU A 102 -12.10 15.79 -23.82
C LEU A 102 -12.47 17.18 -23.29
N LYS A 103 -13.74 17.38 -22.89
CA LYS A 103 -14.18 18.65 -22.29
C LYS A 103 -13.34 19.03 -21.08
N ARG A 104 -13.05 18.09 -20.17
CA ARG A 104 -12.31 18.36 -18.93
C ARG A 104 -10.84 18.64 -19.14
N ILE A 105 -10.17 17.92 -20.04
CA ILE A 105 -8.73 18.07 -20.23
C ILE A 105 -8.38 19.28 -21.11
N LEU A 106 -9.28 19.64 -22.03
CA LEU A 106 -9.11 20.76 -22.97
C LEU A 106 -9.69 22.09 -22.44
N ALA A 107 -10.41 22.07 -21.31
CA ALA A 107 -10.92 23.28 -20.69
C ALA A 107 -9.80 24.29 -20.39
N THR A 108 -10.09 25.56 -20.68
CA THR A 108 -9.29 26.69 -20.18
C THR A 108 -9.42 26.75 -18.66
N ASP A 109 -8.29 26.86 -17.96
CA ASP A 109 -8.32 27.00 -16.50
C ASP A 109 -8.77 28.40 -16.07
N GLY A 110 -8.97 28.59 -14.75
CA GLY A 110 -9.42 29.87 -14.19
C GLY A 110 -8.43 31.04 -14.38
N LYS A 111 -7.25 30.79 -14.94
CA LYS A 111 -6.23 31.80 -15.27
C LYS A 111 -6.11 32.06 -16.77
N GLY A 112 -7.02 31.51 -17.59
CA GLY A 112 -7.01 31.71 -19.04
C GLY A 112 -6.04 30.80 -19.79
N ASN A 113 -5.44 29.79 -19.15
CA ASN A 113 -4.54 28.89 -19.87
C ASN A 113 -5.34 27.80 -20.61
N PRO A 114 -5.28 27.74 -21.96
CA PRO A 114 -5.97 26.72 -22.73
C PRO A 114 -5.35 25.33 -22.49
N ALA A 115 -6.21 24.30 -22.51
CA ALA A 115 -5.83 22.89 -22.34
C ALA A 115 -4.89 22.60 -21.15
N ALA A 116 -4.99 23.40 -20.09
CA ALA A 116 -4.04 23.37 -18.98
C ALA A 116 -3.94 21.97 -18.36
N LYS A 117 -5.06 21.28 -18.18
CA LYS A 117 -5.07 19.94 -17.59
C LYS A 117 -4.42 18.90 -18.50
N ALA A 118 -4.67 18.92 -19.81
CA ALA A 118 -4.01 18.03 -20.77
C ALA A 118 -2.48 18.24 -20.80
N ARG A 119 -2.05 19.51 -20.79
CA ARG A 119 -0.64 19.91 -20.71
C ARG A 119 0.00 19.42 -19.42
N ARG A 120 -0.67 19.61 -18.28
CA ARG A 120 -0.21 19.10 -16.99
C ARG A 120 -0.13 17.58 -16.92
N MET A 121 -1.03 16.85 -17.57
CA MET A 121 -0.95 15.38 -17.68
C MET A 121 0.20 14.92 -18.59
N GLY A 122 0.81 15.83 -19.35
CA GLY A 122 1.85 15.52 -20.33
C GLY A 122 1.31 14.79 -21.56
N ILE A 123 0.05 15.01 -21.95
CA ILE A 123 -0.54 14.38 -23.15
C ILE A 123 0.13 14.97 -24.40
N MET A 124 0.71 14.12 -25.23
CA MET A 124 1.35 14.49 -26.50
C MET A 124 0.33 14.45 -27.65
N TYR A 125 -0.47 13.38 -27.74
CA TYR A 125 -1.60 13.32 -28.65
C TYR A 125 -2.62 12.27 -28.18
N LEU A 126 -3.85 12.38 -28.67
CA LEU A 126 -4.90 11.39 -28.48
C LEU A 126 -5.68 11.15 -29.78
N ILE A 127 -6.17 9.94 -29.98
CA ILE A 127 -6.90 9.53 -31.18
C ILE A 127 -8.22 8.85 -30.76
N TRP A 128 -9.34 9.33 -31.32
CA TRP A 128 -10.67 8.78 -31.07
C TRP A 128 -11.56 8.96 -32.29
N ASN A 129 -12.22 7.90 -32.73
CA ASN A 129 -13.27 7.90 -33.74
C ASN A 129 -12.89 8.73 -34.99
N ASP A 130 -11.79 8.33 -35.64
CA ASP A 130 -11.22 8.96 -36.84
C ASP A 130 -10.78 10.43 -36.68
N ARG A 131 -10.49 10.88 -35.45
CA ARG A 131 -9.91 12.19 -35.16
C ARG A 131 -8.67 12.08 -34.28
N ILE A 132 -7.68 12.93 -34.54
CA ILE A 132 -6.49 13.12 -33.70
C ILE A 132 -6.50 14.52 -33.11
N TYR A 133 -6.11 14.62 -31.85
CA TYR A 133 -5.97 15.87 -31.12
C TYR A 133 -4.52 15.90 -30.59
N ALA A 134 -3.68 16.71 -31.22
CA ALA A 134 -2.25 16.74 -30.95
C ALA A 134 -1.88 17.98 -30.13
N SER A 135 -1.07 17.82 -29.09
CA SER A 135 -0.60 18.92 -28.24
C SER A 135 0.15 19.98 -29.05
N TYR A 136 1.03 19.57 -29.96
CA TYR A 136 1.76 20.45 -30.89
C TYR A 136 0.87 21.11 -31.98
N ARG A 137 -0.44 20.82 -31.98
CA ARG A 137 -1.48 21.55 -32.72
C ARG A 137 -2.55 22.12 -31.79
N GLN A 138 -2.18 22.38 -30.53
CA GLN A 138 -3.05 22.93 -29.50
C GLN A 138 -4.34 22.13 -29.26
N PHE A 139 -4.29 20.82 -29.53
CA PHE A 139 -5.42 19.89 -29.51
C PHE A 139 -6.58 20.25 -30.44
N GLU A 140 -6.34 21.01 -31.50
CA GLU A 140 -7.35 21.18 -32.55
C GLU A 140 -7.68 19.82 -33.21
N PRO A 141 -8.97 19.46 -33.35
CA PRO A 141 -9.36 18.17 -33.92
C PRO A 141 -9.02 18.10 -35.40
N GLN A 142 -8.19 17.12 -35.78
CA GLN A 142 -7.82 16.86 -37.17
C GLN A 142 -8.34 15.50 -37.64
N PRO A 143 -8.66 15.32 -38.94
CA PRO A 143 -8.96 14.00 -39.48
C PRO A 143 -7.79 13.03 -39.25
N TYR A 144 -8.11 11.82 -38.80
CA TYR A 144 -7.13 10.75 -38.62
C TYR A 144 -7.33 9.65 -39.67
N LEU A 145 -6.21 9.19 -40.25
CA LEU A 145 -6.10 7.97 -41.05
C LEU A 145 -4.85 7.23 -40.58
N SER A 146 -4.98 5.96 -40.21
CA SER A 146 -3.84 5.13 -39.82
C SER A 146 -2.92 4.91 -41.02
N SER A 147 -1.61 5.00 -40.80
CA SER A 147 -0.60 4.70 -41.83
C SER A 147 -0.65 3.25 -42.32
N GLY A 148 -1.31 2.35 -41.58
CA GLY A 148 -1.56 0.97 -42.00
C GLY A 148 -2.68 0.82 -43.04
N CYS A 149 -3.27 1.90 -43.55
CA CYS A 149 -4.39 1.85 -44.49
C CYS A 149 -4.26 2.86 -45.63
N ALA A 150 -4.74 2.48 -46.81
CA ALA A 150 -4.88 3.41 -47.93
C ALA A 150 -6.09 4.36 -47.78
N THR A 151 -7.21 3.87 -47.24
CA THR A 151 -8.44 4.66 -47.02
C THR A 151 -9.11 4.31 -45.69
N LYS A 152 -10.03 5.16 -45.22
CA LYS A 152 -10.84 4.84 -44.03
C LYS A 152 -11.73 3.60 -44.20
N ALA A 153 -12.13 3.31 -45.44
CA ALA A 153 -12.96 2.15 -45.76
C ALA A 153 -12.18 0.83 -45.60
N SER A 154 -10.87 0.84 -45.88
CA SER A 154 -10.01 -0.35 -45.75
C SER A 154 -9.47 -0.57 -44.32
N CYS A 155 -9.67 0.36 -43.39
CA CYS A 155 -9.18 0.23 -42.01
C CYS A 155 -10.12 -0.58 -41.10
N SER A 156 -9.53 -1.39 -40.22
CA SER A 156 -10.25 -2.05 -39.12
C SER A 156 -10.78 -1.05 -38.07
N VAL A 157 -11.75 -1.48 -37.27
CA VAL A 157 -12.31 -0.68 -36.16
C VAL A 157 -11.22 -0.25 -35.17
N THR A 158 -10.28 -1.13 -34.85
CA THR A 158 -9.15 -0.84 -33.97
C THR A 158 -8.20 0.18 -34.58
N LEU A 159 -7.80 0.04 -35.85
CA LEU A 159 -6.93 1.01 -36.52
C LEU A 159 -7.59 2.39 -36.67
N ARG A 160 -8.93 2.46 -36.65
CA ARG A 160 -9.71 3.70 -36.65
C ARG A 160 -9.96 4.29 -35.26
N HIS A 161 -9.47 3.64 -34.20
CA HIS A 161 -9.65 4.07 -32.81
C HIS A 161 -11.13 4.24 -32.45
N ARG A 162 -11.95 3.28 -32.89
CA ARG A 162 -13.40 3.27 -32.71
C ARG A 162 -13.85 2.38 -31.55
N ASN A 163 -12.96 1.53 -31.05
CA ASN A 163 -13.16 0.69 -29.86
C ASN A 163 -12.23 1.05 -28.68
N HIS A 164 -11.45 2.13 -28.81
CA HIS A 164 -10.64 2.69 -27.74
C HIS A 164 -10.22 4.13 -28.07
N VAL A 165 -9.89 4.90 -27.04
CA VAL A 165 -9.10 6.13 -27.19
C VAL A 165 -7.63 5.77 -27.03
N HIS A 166 -6.82 6.04 -28.04
CA HIS A 166 -5.37 5.94 -27.90
C HIS A 166 -4.84 7.26 -27.34
N ILE A 167 -4.03 7.19 -26.27
CA ILE A 167 -3.45 8.36 -25.62
C ILE A 167 -1.95 8.15 -25.51
N SER A 168 -1.18 9.03 -26.13
CA SER A 168 0.29 9.03 -26.02
C SER A 168 0.75 10.19 -25.15
N LEU A 169 1.62 9.90 -24.19
CA LEU A 169 2.24 10.90 -23.31
C LEU A 169 3.61 11.32 -23.84
N SER A 170 3.99 12.56 -23.53
CA SER A 170 5.39 13.00 -23.63
C SER A 170 6.26 12.14 -22.71
N ARG A 171 7.59 12.14 -22.89
CA ARG A 171 8.47 11.39 -21.97
C ARG A 171 8.35 11.87 -20.51
N ALA A 172 8.14 13.16 -20.28
CA ALA A 172 7.89 13.71 -18.94
C ALA A 172 6.55 13.23 -18.38
N GLY A 173 5.49 13.25 -19.18
CA GLY A 173 4.17 12.71 -18.79
C GLY A 173 4.23 11.22 -18.49
N GLY A 174 4.88 10.42 -19.35
CA GLY A 174 5.11 9.00 -19.13
C GLY A 174 5.85 8.73 -17.82
N ARG A 175 6.92 9.47 -17.53
CA ARG A 175 7.66 9.35 -16.26
C ARG A 175 6.88 9.83 -15.03
N GLY A 176 5.74 10.49 -15.19
CA GLY A 176 5.00 11.11 -14.09
C GLY A 176 5.72 12.34 -13.51
N ALA A 177 6.48 13.06 -14.34
CA ALA A 177 7.33 14.18 -13.92
C ALA A 177 6.72 15.57 -14.19
N THR A 178 5.47 15.63 -14.64
CA THR A 178 4.74 16.89 -14.86
C THR A 178 3.89 17.24 -13.65
N SER A 179 3.49 18.50 -13.53
CA SER A 179 2.77 19.03 -12.37
C SER A 179 1.42 18.37 -12.07
N TRP A 180 0.86 17.58 -12.99
CA TRP A 180 -0.34 16.80 -12.69
C TRP A 180 -0.10 15.65 -11.71
N TYR A 181 1.11 15.09 -11.71
CA TYR A 181 1.50 13.94 -10.89
C TYR A 181 2.09 14.35 -9.52
N HIS A 182 2.30 15.65 -9.27
CA HIS A 182 2.97 16.20 -8.08
C HIS A 182 2.07 17.16 -7.26
N ARG A 183 0.77 16.88 -7.17
CA ARG A 183 -0.26 17.88 -6.81
C ARG A 183 -0.25 18.46 -5.39
N ASP A 184 0.70 18.13 -4.52
CA ASP A 184 0.80 18.70 -3.17
C ASP A 184 2.24 19.09 -2.74
N ASP A 185 3.13 19.41 -3.69
CA ASP A 185 4.52 19.81 -3.40
C ASP A 185 4.80 21.28 -3.80
N PRO A 186 5.25 22.17 -2.89
CA PRO A 186 5.85 23.44 -3.27
C PRO A 186 7.22 23.17 -3.90
N LYS A 187 7.33 23.37 -5.23
CA LYS A 187 8.36 22.77 -6.07
C LYS A 187 9.80 23.19 -5.77
N THR A 188 10.69 22.22 -5.92
CA THR A 188 12.10 22.40 -6.32
C THR A 188 12.16 22.65 -7.84
N PRO A 189 12.93 23.62 -8.34
CA PRO A 189 13.01 23.90 -9.77
C PRO A 189 13.80 22.83 -10.53
N THR A 190 13.39 22.60 -11.78
CA THR A 190 14.03 21.73 -12.78
C THR A 190 15.48 22.15 -13.06
N PRO A 191 16.46 21.23 -13.16
CA PRO A 191 17.82 21.58 -13.58
C PRO A 191 17.89 21.86 -15.09
N THR A 192 18.50 22.99 -15.44
CA THR A 192 19.03 23.29 -16.78
C THR A 192 20.24 22.40 -17.06
N PRO A 193 20.39 21.78 -18.25
CA PRO A 193 21.59 21.03 -18.57
C PRO A 193 22.82 21.96 -18.58
N GLU A 194 23.83 21.59 -17.79
CA GLU A 194 25.12 22.29 -17.70
C GLU A 194 26.00 21.91 -18.92
N PRO A 195 26.74 22.85 -19.53
CA PRO A 195 27.63 22.53 -20.64
C PRO A 195 28.81 21.68 -20.17
N THR A 196 29.17 20.68 -20.98
CA THR A 196 30.35 19.81 -20.82
C THR A 196 31.63 20.65 -20.64
N PRO A 197 32.37 20.51 -19.53
CA PRO A 197 33.68 21.14 -19.40
C PRO A 197 34.73 20.39 -20.23
N GLU A 198 35.60 21.15 -20.90
CA GLU A 198 36.83 20.67 -21.53
C GLU A 198 37.79 20.06 -20.48
N PRO A 199 38.63 19.08 -20.85
CA PRO A 199 39.57 18.46 -19.93
C PRO A 199 40.65 19.46 -19.50
N THR A 200 40.74 19.68 -18.18
CA THR A 200 41.83 20.44 -17.54
C THR A 200 43.04 19.51 -17.33
N PRO A 201 44.28 19.93 -17.67
CA PRO A 201 45.47 19.11 -17.51
C PRO A 201 45.82 18.85 -16.04
N GLU A 202 46.52 17.73 -15.82
CA GLU A 202 46.90 17.16 -14.53
C GLU A 202 47.79 18.12 -13.69
N PRO A 203 47.51 18.34 -12.39
CA PRO A 203 48.36 19.18 -11.55
C PRO A 203 49.60 18.44 -11.05
N THR A 204 50.75 19.10 -11.22
CA THR A 204 52.03 18.80 -10.57
C THR A 204 51.90 18.81 -9.05
N PRO A 205 52.49 17.86 -8.29
CA PRO A 205 52.39 17.83 -6.84
C PRO A 205 53.15 19.01 -6.18
N GLU A 206 52.43 19.79 -5.39
CA GLU A 206 52.96 20.87 -4.56
C GLU A 206 53.38 20.32 -3.17
N PRO A 207 54.52 20.77 -2.59
CA PRO A 207 55.01 20.24 -1.32
C PRO A 207 54.11 20.60 -0.13
N THR A 208 53.97 19.63 0.79
CA THR A 208 53.16 19.73 2.01
C THR A 208 53.65 20.86 2.93
N PRO A 209 52.78 21.82 3.32
CA PRO A 209 53.15 22.86 4.27
C PRO A 209 53.25 22.29 5.70
N PRO A 210 54.11 22.88 6.56
CA PRO A 210 54.28 22.47 7.95
C PRO A 210 53.01 22.73 8.78
N PRO A 211 52.79 22.01 9.91
CA PRO A 211 51.59 22.13 10.71
C PRO A 211 51.42 23.55 11.28
N ALA A 212 50.27 24.15 10.99
CA ALA A 212 49.87 25.45 11.53
C ALA A 212 49.66 25.38 13.07
N PRO A 213 50.04 26.43 13.83
CA PRO A 213 49.76 26.49 15.27
C PRO A 213 48.25 26.48 15.55
N GLU A 214 47.84 25.79 16.62
CA GLU A 214 46.43 25.76 17.07
C GLU A 214 45.93 27.19 17.32
N PRO A 215 44.77 27.60 16.77
CA PRO A 215 44.21 28.91 17.02
C PRO A 215 43.85 29.04 18.51
N ALA A 216 44.37 30.08 19.16
CA ALA A 216 43.99 30.45 20.52
C ALA A 216 42.46 30.60 20.64
N SER A 217 41.90 30.08 21.72
CA SER A 217 40.47 30.21 22.03
C SER A 217 40.08 31.68 22.15
N ARG A 218 38.94 32.06 21.55
CA ARG A 218 38.39 33.43 21.63
C ARG A 218 37.12 33.45 22.48
N LEU A 219 36.87 34.55 23.18
CA LEU A 219 35.62 34.75 23.92
C LEU A 219 34.41 34.60 22.99
N LEU A 220 33.38 33.88 23.43
CA LEU A 220 32.17 33.65 22.65
C LEU A 220 31.34 34.95 22.51
N ASP A 221 31.37 35.52 21.31
CA ASP A 221 30.52 36.65 20.95
C ASP A 221 29.13 36.18 20.48
N LEU A 222 28.11 36.44 21.30
CA LEU A 222 26.72 36.10 21.01
C LEU A 222 25.93 37.24 20.33
N ASP A 223 26.54 38.42 20.17
CA ASP A 223 26.01 39.54 19.39
C ASP A 223 26.28 39.32 17.91
N GLU A 224 27.44 38.79 17.56
CA GLU A 224 27.78 38.38 16.18
C GLU A 224 26.96 37.16 15.74
N ARG A 225 26.83 36.15 16.61
CA ARG A 225 26.12 34.89 16.30
C ARG A 225 25.20 34.50 17.45
N PRO A 226 23.91 34.25 17.21
CA PRO A 226 22.95 34.01 18.29
C PRO A 226 23.23 32.75 19.13
N TYR A 227 24.00 31.80 18.57
CA TYR A 227 24.45 30.60 19.26
C TYR A 227 25.77 30.06 18.67
N ALA A 228 26.53 29.33 19.49
CA ALA A 228 27.61 28.46 19.05
C ALA A 228 27.18 26.99 19.05
N ARG A 229 27.52 26.27 17.97
CA ARG A 229 27.19 24.85 17.80
C ARG A 229 28.39 23.98 18.16
N VAL A 230 28.19 23.00 19.04
CA VAL A 230 29.21 22.03 19.47
C VAL A 230 28.73 20.62 19.15
N ARG A 231 29.55 19.82 18.48
CA ARG A 231 29.26 18.39 18.20
C ARG A 231 30.01 17.56 19.23
N VAL A 232 29.29 16.73 19.98
CA VAL A 232 29.86 15.94 21.08
C VAL A 232 29.86 14.47 20.68
N PRO A 233 31.05 13.85 20.56
CA PRO A 233 31.18 12.40 20.37
C PRO A 233 30.53 11.61 21.51
N ALA A 234 29.96 10.45 21.17
CA ALA A 234 29.34 9.56 22.15
C ALA A 234 30.32 8.50 22.72
N ASP A 235 31.57 8.52 22.26
CA ASP A 235 32.67 7.56 22.55
C ASP A 235 33.27 7.69 23.94
N GLY A 236 32.81 8.67 24.72
CA GLY A 236 33.39 8.96 26.03
C GLY A 236 34.47 10.03 26.00
N THR A 237 34.90 10.50 24.84
CA THR A 237 35.93 11.54 24.72
C THR A 237 35.42 12.87 25.26
N ALA A 238 36.21 13.50 26.13
CA ALA A 238 35.93 14.85 26.61
C ALA A 238 36.37 15.87 25.57
N LEU A 239 35.46 16.79 25.22
CA LEU A 239 35.71 17.88 24.29
C LEU A 239 35.78 19.20 25.04
N THR A 240 36.81 20.00 24.77
CA THR A 240 36.88 21.41 25.15
C THR A 240 36.54 22.29 23.95
N THR A 241 35.70 23.31 24.15
CA THR A 241 35.31 24.21 23.06
C THR A 241 36.47 25.09 22.61
N ARG A 242 36.45 25.46 21.32
CA ARG A 242 37.41 26.44 20.75
C ARG A 242 37.07 27.90 21.11
N PHE A 243 35.95 28.11 21.78
CA PHE A 243 35.55 29.41 22.33
C PHE A 243 35.55 29.35 23.85
N GLU A 244 35.70 30.50 24.47
CA GLU A 244 35.63 30.68 25.91
C GLU A 244 34.29 31.27 26.33
N LEU A 245 33.81 30.86 27.49
CA LEU A 245 32.66 31.46 28.15
C LEU A 245 33.16 32.44 29.20
N GLU A 246 32.52 33.60 29.29
CA GLU A 246 32.86 34.67 30.23
C GLU A 246 32.41 34.31 31.65
N ALA A 247 33.27 34.57 32.64
CA ALA A 247 32.93 34.38 34.05
C ALA A 247 31.69 35.22 34.44
N GLY A 248 30.80 34.66 35.24
CA GLY A 248 29.60 35.34 35.75
C GLY A 248 28.48 35.56 34.73
N ARG A 249 28.71 35.29 33.44
CA ARG A 249 27.68 35.39 32.39
C ARG A 249 26.86 34.11 32.29
N SER A 250 25.54 34.24 32.28
CA SER A 250 24.65 33.07 32.13
C SER A 250 24.43 32.70 30.66
N TYR A 251 24.64 31.42 30.38
CA TYR A 251 24.44 30.79 29.07
C TYR A 251 23.36 29.71 29.18
N LYS A 252 22.56 29.56 28.11
CA LYS A 252 21.69 28.40 27.90
C LYS A 252 22.42 27.41 27.00
N VAL A 253 22.59 26.19 27.49
CA VAL A 253 23.11 25.06 26.74
C VAL A 253 21.95 24.15 26.40
N THR A 254 21.65 23.99 25.12
CA THR A 254 20.59 23.10 24.64
C THR A 254 21.19 21.94 23.88
N ALA A 255 20.96 20.71 24.34
CA ALA A 255 21.47 19.49 23.74
C ALA A 255 20.34 18.70 23.07
N ALA A 256 20.64 18.14 21.91
CA ALA A 256 19.75 17.22 21.19
C ALA A 256 20.57 16.23 20.36
N GLY A 257 19.92 15.17 19.90
CA GLY A 257 20.56 14.10 19.13
C GLY A 257 20.42 12.75 19.83
N LEU A 258 20.68 11.70 19.06
CA LEU A 258 20.62 10.31 19.52
C LEU A 258 21.94 9.62 19.19
N PHE A 259 22.33 8.67 20.02
CA PHE A 259 23.46 7.79 19.75
C PHE A 259 23.14 6.34 20.14
N ARG A 260 23.74 5.40 19.43
CA ARG A 260 23.70 3.98 19.74
C ARG A 260 24.98 3.57 20.44
N TYR A 261 24.87 2.72 21.46
CA TYR A 261 26.00 2.27 22.28
C TYR A 261 26.15 0.75 22.34
N GLY A 262 25.50 0.05 21.40
CA GLY A 262 25.50 -1.41 21.30
C GLY A 262 24.56 -1.88 20.21
N SER A 263 23.70 -2.84 20.54
CA SER A 263 22.65 -3.35 19.66
C SER A 263 21.70 -2.25 19.17
N ARG A 264 20.88 -2.53 18.15
CA ARG A 264 19.93 -1.56 17.58
C ARG A 264 18.91 -0.97 18.56
N HIS A 265 18.63 -1.68 19.67
CA HIS A 265 17.72 -1.23 20.72
C HIS A 265 18.46 -0.46 21.84
N GLU A 266 19.79 -0.43 21.82
CA GLU A 266 20.62 0.30 22.78
C GLU A 266 20.87 1.72 22.26
N VAL A 267 19.82 2.55 22.38
CA VAL A 267 19.81 3.97 21.99
C VAL A 267 19.75 4.85 23.24
N ALA A 268 20.50 5.94 23.24
CA ALA A 268 20.50 6.96 24.27
C ALA A 268 20.57 8.38 23.66
N ASP A 269 20.30 9.38 24.50
CA ASP A 269 20.41 10.80 24.20
C ASP A 269 21.16 11.52 25.34
N ALA A 270 21.07 12.85 25.42
CA ALA A 270 21.78 13.62 26.44
C ALA A 270 21.39 13.27 27.90
N SER A 271 20.21 12.71 28.15
CA SER A 271 19.66 12.52 29.50
C SER A 271 18.85 11.24 29.69
N CYS A 272 18.60 10.46 28.64
CA CYS A 272 17.69 9.32 28.62
C CYS A 272 18.26 8.16 27.80
N ALA A 273 17.87 6.93 28.14
CA ALA A 273 18.18 5.74 27.36
C ALA A 273 16.95 4.84 27.22
N TRP A 274 16.83 4.19 26.06
CA TRP A 274 15.75 3.25 25.79
C TRP A 274 15.87 1.99 26.67
N SER A 275 14.75 1.56 27.26
CA SER A 275 14.64 0.30 27.99
C SER A 275 13.78 -0.70 27.23
N ARG A 276 14.39 -1.76 26.71
CA ARG A 276 13.67 -2.85 26.04
C ARG A 276 12.67 -3.57 26.96
N THR A 277 12.98 -3.69 28.25
CA THR A 277 12.11 -4.37 29.23
C THR A 277 10.88 -3.54 29.58
N ARG A 278 11.04 -2.21 29.69
CA ARG A 278 9.93 -1.30 30.01
C ARG A 278 9.22 -0.75 28.77
N GLN A 279 9.78 -0.99 27.58
CA GLN A 279 9.34 -0.41 26.31
C GLN A 279 9.16 1.12 26.41
N ALA A 280 10.14 1.78 27.04
CA ALA A 280 10.07 3.20 27.33
C ALA A 280 11.47 3.82 27.46
N TRP A 281 11.55 5.13 27.20
CA TRP A 281 12.71 5.94 27.51
C TRP A 281 12.79 6.21 29.01
N LEU A 282 13.96 5.93 29.61
CA LEU A 282 14.20 6.10 31.04
C LEU A 282 15.34 7.10 31.29
N PRO A 283 15.24 7.96 32.32
CA PRO A 283 16.31 8.91 32.65
C PRO A 283 17.64 8.22 32.98
N ARG A 284 18.75 8.80 32.52
CA ARG A 284 20.13 8.39 32.79
C ARG A 284 20.99 9.61 33.18
N PRO A 285 21.75 9.54 34.29
CA PRO A 285 21.68 8.50 35.33
C PRO A 285 20.31 8.52 36.03
N ALA A 286 19.92 7.38 36.61
CA ALA A 286 18.79 7.38 37.55
C ALA A 286 19.17 8.28 38.75
N ARG A 287 18.20 9.05 39.30
CA ARG A 287 18.43 10.01 40.41
C ARG A 287 19.20 9.42 41.62
N SER A 288 19.18 8.11 41.80
CA SER A 288 19.85 7.37 42.89
C SER A 288 21.20 6.71 42.51
N ALA A 289 21.66 6.81 41.27
CA ALA A 289 22.87 6.12 40.82
C ALA A 289 24.14 6.98 40.97
N ARG A 290 25.22 6.41 41.57
CA ARG A 290 26.58 6.97 41.47
C ARG A 290 26.97 7.04 39.98
N LEU A 291 27.25 8.24 39.45
CA LEU A 291 27.73 8.53 38.07
C LEU A 291 27.35 7.43 37.05
N GLY A 292 26.09 7.45 36.61
CA GLY A 292 25.57 6.44 35.69
C GLY A 292 25.94 6.74 34.23
N SER A 293 26.33 5.70 33.51
CA SER A 293 26.70 5.73 32.08
C SER A 293 25.56 6.25 31.18
N LEU A 294 25.93 6.85 30.04
CA LEU A 294 25.15 7.25 28.86
C LEU A 294 24.42 8.61 28.92
N ASN A 295 24.90 9.55 29.75
CA ASN A 295 24.38 10.93 29.80
C ASN A 295 25.43 11.96 29.35
N LEU A 296 24.97 13.14 28.96
CA LEU A 296 25.82 14.29 28.68
C LEU A 296 26.18 15.04 29.97
N GLU A 297 27.46 15.37 30.11
CA GLU A 297 27.98 16.32 31.08
C GLU A 297 28.41 17.62 30.39
N VAL A 298 28.08 18.75 31.02
CA VAL A 298 28.42 20.11 30.60
C VAL A 298 29.06 20.81 31.80
N GLY A 299 30.32 21.21 31.66
CA GLY A 299 31.09 21.79 32.78
C GLY A 299 31.27 20.82 33.95
N GLY A 300 31.33 19.51 33.68
CA GLY A 300 31.43 18.46 34.71
C GLY A 300 30.13 18.18 35.48
N ARG A 301 29.00 18.75 35.03
CA ARG A 301 27.67 18.49 35.60
C ARG A 301 26.76 17.80 34.59
N PRO A 302 26.00 16.77 34.98
CA PRO A 302 25.06 16.10 34.09
C PRO A 302 23.91 17.02 33.67
N VAL A 303 23.46 16.88 32.42
CA VAL A 303 22.20 17.47 31.96
C VAL A 303 21.08 16.52 32.39
N PHE A 304 20.19 16.99 33.27
CA PHE A 304 19.07 16.20 33.76
C PHE A 304 17.78 16.50 32.99
N ALA A 305 17.05 15.43 32.65
CA ALA A 305 15.68 15.51 32.20
C ALA A 305 14.73 15.23 33.38
N ASP A 306 13.69 16.05 33.55
CA ASP A 306 12.61 15.77 34.50
C ASP A 306 11.70 14.62 34.03
N SER A 307 11.63 14.41 32.72
CA SER A 307 10.94 13.28 32.09
C SER A 307 11.59 12.92 30.76
N CYS A 308 11.50 11.65 30.38
CA CYS A 308 11.93 11.14 29.08
C CYS A 308 10.74 10.82 28.14
N SER A 309 9.53 11.24 28.51
CA SER A 309 8.28 10.93 27.81
C SER A 309 7.96 11.90 26.65
N GLY A 310 8.83 12.88 26.39
CA GLY A 310 8.65 13.86 25.31
C GLY A 310 9.35 13.46 24.02
N ALA A 311 8.67 13.59 22.88
CA ALA A 311 9.19 13.25 21.54
C ALA A 311 10.36 14.14 21.06
N GLY A 312 10.74 15.17 21.83
CA GLY A 312 11.73 16.16 21.42
C GLY A 312 13.18 15.67 21.54
N HIS A 313 13.51 14.82 22.52
CA HIS A 313 14.90 14.47 22.87
C HIS A 313 15.82 15.72 22.91
N VAL A 314 15.26 16.84 23.37
CA VAL A 314 15.93 18.15 23.48
C VAL A 314 15.90 18.56 24.94
N TYR A 315 17.08 18.85 25.48
CA TYR A 315 17.27 19.17 26.89
C TYR A 315 18.03 20.48 27.00
N SER A 316 17.61 21.36 27.91
CA SER A 316 18.31 22.62 28.17
C SER A 316 18.75 22.70 29.62
N THR A 317 19.93 23.28 29.84
CA THR A 317 20.42 23.66 31.16
C THR A 317 21.02 25.06 31.12
N THR A 318 21.09 25.71 32.27
CA THR A 318 21.75 27.00 32.43
C THR A 318 23.14 26.79 33.02
N LEU A 319 24.13 27.44 32.43
CA LEU A 319 25.51 27.44 32.87
C LEU A 319 25.96 28.87 33.13
N THR A 320 26.51 29.13 34.31
CA THR A 320 27.20 30.38 34.66
C THR A 320 28.62 29.99 35.08
N PRO A 321 29.65 30.23 34.24
CA PRO A 321 31.03 29.87 34.58
C PRO A 321 31.56 30.73 35.72
N ASP A 322 32.30 30.14 36.66
CA ASP A 322 32.97 30.89 37.73
C ASP A 322 34.30 31.50 37.26
N ARG A 323 34.84 31.04 36.12
CA ARG A 323 36.07 31.55 35.50
C ARG A 323 35.88 31.64 34.00
N THR A 324 36.51 32.62 33.38
CA THR A 324 36.56 32.74 31.92
C THR A 324 37.42 31.59 31.37
N GLY A 325 36.88 30.85 30.41
CA GLY A 325 37.61 29.73 29.82
C GLY A 325 36.75 28.82 28.95
N PRO A 326 37.35 27.80 28.32
CA PRO A 326 36.65 26.90 27.42
C PRO A 326 35.65 26.02 28.17
N LEU A 327 34.54 25.69 27.49
CA LEU A 327 33.53 24.78 27.99
C LEU A 327 33.97 23.33 27.76
N ARG A 328 34.02 22.53 28.83
CA ARG A 328 34.21 21.07 28.76
C ARG A 328 32.86 20.36 28.63
N VAL A 329 32.73 19.46 27.66
CA VAL A 329 31.55 18.61 27.44
C VAL A 329 31.95 17.16 27.17
N GLN A 330 31.16 16.20 27.64
CA GLN A 330 31.48 14.78 27.51
C GLN A 330 30.20 13.93 27.61
N VAL A 331 30.05 12.91 26.79
CA VAL A 331 29.08 11.84 27.05
C VAL A 331 29.74 10.82 27.97
N VAL A 332 29.17 10.55 29.14
CA VAL A 332 29.73 9.60 30.11
C VAL A 332 29.43 8.18 29.64
N ASN A 333 30.17 7.65 28.65
CA ASN A 333 29.97 6.29 28.16
C ASN A 333 31.05 5.35 28.72
N ARG A 334 30.66 4.40 29.58
CA ARG A 334 31.60 3.41 30.16
C ARG A 334 31.62 2.07 29.39
N ARG A 335 30.88 1.95 28.29
CA ARG A 335 30.83 0.72 27.49
C ARG A 335 31.86 0.72 26.36
N ARG A 336 32.34 -0.48 25.99
CA ARG A 336 33.46 -0.72 25.05
C ARG A 336 33.09 -0.75 23.55
N ALA A 337 31.80 -0.67 23.19
CA ALA A 337 31.41 -0.66 21.79
C ALA A 337 31.60 0.74 21.21
N GLU A 338 32.14 0.85 19.99
CA GLU A 338 32.23 2.12 19.26
C GLU A 338 30.82 2.68 19.04
N PRO A 339 30.44 3.77 19.73
CA PRO A 339 29.09 4.28 19.64
C PRO A 339 28.89 5.01 18.32
N GLN A 340 27.71 4.83 17.73
CA GLN A 340 27.34 5.45 16.47
C GLN A 340 26.41 6.64 16.73
N GLY A 341 26.64 7.74 16.02
CA GLY A 341 25.90 8.98 16.20
C GLY A 341 26.63 9.97 17.12
N ARG A 342 25.98 11.11 17.39
CA ARG A 342 26.57 12.22 18.15
C ARG A 342 25.48 13.10 18.74
N LEU A 343 25.81 13.79 19.81
CA LEU A 343 24.97 14.87 20.33
C LEU A 343 25.39 16.20 19.72
N VAL A 344 24.44 17.12 19.61
CA VAL A 344 24.64 18.50 19.17
C VAL A 344 24.17 19.42 20.26
N LEU A 345 25.06 20.31 20.68
CA LEU A 345 24.80 21.34 21.68
C LEU A 345 24.76 22.71 20.99
N ALA A 346 23.82 23.54 21.42
CA ALA A 346 23.76 24.96 21.12
C ALA A 346 24.00 25.75 22.40
N VAL A 347 25.08 26.51 22.44
CA VAL A 347 25.41 27.45 23.54
C VAL A 347 24.93 28.83 23.12
N SER A 348 24.04 29.44 23.91
CA SER A 348 23.30 30.63 23.52
C SER A 348 22.94 31.50 24.73
N ARG A 349 22.27 32.64 24.50
CA ARG A 349 21.69 33.43 25.58
C ARG A 349 20.45 32.73 26.16
N PRO A 350 20.07 33.00 27.42
CA PRO A 350 18.94 32.32 28.08
C PRO A 350 17.63 32.25 27.30
N ARG A 351 17.31 33.27 26.49
CA ARG A 351 16.05 33.38 25.75
C ARG A 351 16.17 33.13 24.23
N THR A 352 17.36 32.76 23.74
CA THR A 352 17.55 32.53 22.30
C THR A 352 16.80 31.26 21.86
N ASP A 353 16.11 31.34 20.72
CA ASP A 353 15.62 30.16 20.01
C ASP A 353 16.77 29.52 19.24
N VAL A 354 17.04 28.25 19.54
CA VAL A 354 18.15 27.47 18.98
C VAL A 354 17.67 26.28 18.17
N ARG A 355 16.38 26.17 17.84
CA ARG A 355 15.84 25.01 17.10
C ARG A 355 16.59 24.75 15.78
N ALA A 356 16.94 25.81 15.04
CA ALA A 356 17.73 25.71 13.80
C ALA A 356 19.15 25.16 14.02
N ALA A 357 19.68 25.26 15.25
CA ALA A 357 20.97 24.74 15.64
C ALA A 357 20.94 23.25 16.03
N LEU A 358 19.78 22.63 16.14
CA LEU A 358 19.63 21.26 16.63
C LEU A 358 19.30 20.30 15.47
N PRO A 359 19.48 18.97 15.65
CA PRO A 359 18.98 17.99 14.70
C PRO A 359 17.46 18.09 14.59
N ALA A 360 16.96 18.15 13.35
CA ALA A 360 15.54 18.01 13.06
C ALA A 360 15.26 16.56 12.67
N TYR A 361 14.15 16.02 13.16
CA TYR A 361 13.65 14.71 12.78
C TYR A 361 12.36 14.89 11.99
N PRO A 362 12.17 14.16 10.88
CA PRO A 362 10.91 14.23 10.14
C PRO A 362 9.74 13.79 11.04
N PRO A 363 8.55 14.36 10.86
CA PRO A 363 7.35 13.82 11.47
C PRO A 363 7.12 12.40 10.94
N LEU A 364 6.73 11.48 11.84
CA LEU A 364 6.46 10.09 11.44
C LEU A 364 4.98 9.87 11.18
N HIS A 365 4.68 9.11 10.15
CA HIS A 365 3.36 8.54 9.93
C HIS A 365 3.06 7.46 10.98
N PRO A 366 1.85 7.49 11.57
CA PRO A 366 1.47 6.53 12.59
C PRO A 366 1.36 5.12 12.01
N GLN A 367 1.47 4.13 12.91
CA GLN A 367 1.21 2.73 12.60
C GLN A 367 -0.18 2.57 11.95
N PRO A 368 -0.32 1.72 10.92
CA PRO A 368 -1.62 1.39 10.36
C PRO A 368 -2.57 0.86 11.42
N THR A 369 -3.82 1.34 11.42
CA THR A 369 -4.87 0.91 12.35
C THR A 369 -5.99 0.16 11.64
N ALA A 370 -6.79 -0.57 12.41
CA ALA A 370 -8.04 -1.16 11.93
C ALA A 370 -8.99 -0.05 11.44
N PRO A 371 -9.71 -0.24 10.33
CA PRO A 371 -10.77 0.69 9.96
C PRO A 371 -11.91 0.60 10.98
N ALA A 372 -12.52 1.74 11.34
CA ALA A 372 -13.63 1.80 12.28
C ALA A 372 -14.79 0.87 11.90
N GLN A 373 -15.05 0.73 10.60
CA GLN A 373 -15.98 -0.25 10.04
C GLN A 373 -15.27 -1.05 8.96
N ALA A 374 -15.42 -2.37 8.97
CA ALA A 374 -14.92 -3.21 7.90
C ALA A 374 -15.92 -3.17 6.74
N PRO A 375 -15.52 -2.76 5.52
CA PRO A 375 -16.40 -2.78 4.37
C PRO A 375 -16.94 -4.19 4.14
N ARG A 376 -18.24 -4.31 3.86
CA ARG A 376 -18.86 -5.61 3.60
C ARG A 376 -18.52 -6.10 2.20
N GLY A 377 -18.57 -7.41 2.02
CA GLY A 377 -18.37 -8.09 0.75
C GLY A 377 -19.07 -9.43 0.72
N TYR A 378 -18.56 -10.32 -0.12
CA TYR A 378 -18.96 -11.73 -0.12
C TYR A 378 -17.90 -12.59 0.56
N GLY A 379 -18.28 -13.75 1.09
CA GLY A 379 -17.44 -14.55 2.00
C GLY A 379 -16.14 -15.08 1.38
N LEU A 380 -15.00 -14.79 2.00
CA LEU A 380 -13.68 -15.19 1.52
C LEU A 380 -13.40 -16.67 1.76
N LEU A 381 -13.20 -17.41 0.67
CA LEU A 381 -12.65 -18.78 0.66
C LEU A 381 -11.15 -18.79 0.40
N ALA A 382 -10.72 -18.15 -0.67
CA ALA A 382 -9.31 -17.89 -0.96
C ALA A 382 -9.17 -16.69 -1.89
N GLU A 383 -8.10 -15.93 -1.70
CA GLU A 383 -7.79 -14.74 -2.48
C GLU A 383 -6.28 -14.44 -2.43
N THR A 384 -5.75 -13.84 -3.48
CA THR A 384 -4.41 -13.28 -3.52
C THR A 384 -4.48 -11.77 -3.75
N VAL A 385 -3.85 -11.00 -2.89
CA VAL A 385 -3.83 -9.53 -2.89
C VAL A 385 -2.42 -9.03 -3.14
N SER A 386 -2.27 -8.11 -4.08
CA SER A 386 -1.05 -7.30 -4.19
C SER A 386 -1.15 -6.11 -3.23
N VAL A 387 -0.17 -5.93 -2.37
CA VAL A 387 -0.10 -4.85 -1.38
C VAL A 387 1.10 -3.96 -1.70
N PRO A 388 0.93 -2.90 -2.50
CA PRO A 388 2.00 -1.98 -2.85
C PRO A 388 2.41 -1.14 -1.64
N ALA A 389 3.73 -0.97 -1.42
CA ALA A 389 4.24 -0.15 -0.32
C ALA A 389 3.98 1.36 -0.50
N SER A 390 3.68 1.80 -1.73
CA SER A 390 3.29 3.18 -2.03
C SER A 390 1.86 3.53 -1.64
N THR A 391 1.04 2.54 -1.30
CA THR A 391 -0.37 2.76 -0.92
C THR A 391 -0.55 2.77 0.59
N ALA A 392 -1.51 3.58 1.07
CA ALA A 392 -1.82 3.63 2.51
C ALA A 392 -2.41 2.31 3.05
N ALA A 393 -3.18 1.63 2.21
CA ALA A 393 -3.69 0.28 2.42
C ALA A 393 -4.40 -0.25 1.18
N VAL A 394 -4.53 -1.57 1.13
CA VAL A 394 -5.39 -2.31 0.21
C VAL A 394 -6.40 -3.11 1.02
N LEU A 395 -7.60 -3.31 0.47
CA LEU A 395 -8.60 -4.21 1.05
C LEU A 395 -8.62 -5.50 0.26
N THR A 396 -8.75 -6.64 0.94
CA THR A 396 -9.17 -7.88 0.26
C THR A 396 -10.45 -7.63 -0.52
N ALA A 397 -10.70 -8.26 -1.67
CA ALA A 397 -11.94 -8.16 -2.41
C ALA A 397 -13.11 -8.78 -1.64
N GLN A 398 -12.87 -9.94 -1.01
CA GLN A 398 -13.85 -10.70 -0.25
C GLN A 398 -13.75 -10.43 1.26
N GLU A 399 -14.84 -10.69 2.00
CA GLU A 399 -14.92 -10.47 3.44
C GLU A 399 -14.50 -11.70 4.25
N LEU A 400 -13.75 -11.48 5.31
CA LEU A 400 -13.45 -12.51 6.29
C LEU A 400 -14.55 -12.53 7.34
N ARG A 401 -14.83 -13.71 7.91
CA ARG A 401 -15.84 -13.90 8.95
C ARG A 401 -15.22 -13.90 10.34
N ALA A 402 -15.79 -13.10 11.25
CA ALA A 402 -15.37 -13.05 12.65
C ALA A 402 -15.29 -14.45 13.28
N GLY A 403 -14.22 -14.70 14.05
CA GLY A 403 -13.98 -15.96 14.76
C GLY A 403 -13.54 -17.13 13.88
N ALA A 404 -13.50 -16.98 12.56
CA ALA A 404 -13.01 -18.02 11.68
C ALA A 404 -11.50 -17.91 11.40
N ARG A 405 -10.83 -19.04 11.23
CA ARG A 405 -9.38 -19.09 11.00
C ARG A 405 -9.06 -19.01 9.52
N TYR A 406 -8.02 -18.25 9.20
CA TYR A 406 -7.46 -18.08 7.86
C TYR A 406 -5.95 -18.28 7.90
N ARG A 407 -5.40 -18.98 6.92
CA ARG A 407 -3.96 -18.96 6.62
C ARG A 407 -3.66 -17.69 5.83
N VAL A 408 -2.66 -16.94 6.26
CA VAL A 408 -2.13 -15.79 5.53
C VAL A 408 -0.68 -16.11 5.17
N SER A 409 -0.41 -16.24 3.88
CA SER A 409 0.94 -16.45 3.33
C SER A 409 1.37 -15.18 2.59
N VAL A 410 2.59 -14.72 2.84
CA VAL A 410 3.11 -13.49 2.24
C VAL A 410 4.45 -13.79 1.58
N THR A 411 4.64 -13.26 0.38
CA THR A 411 5.92 -13.31 -0.35
C THR A 411 6.23 -11.96 -1.00
N GLY A 412 7.48 -11.78 -1.40
CA GLY A 412 7.96 -10.61 -2.12
C GLY A 412 8.58 -9.56 -1.21
N THR A 413 9.09 -8.50 -1.82
CA THR A 413 9.80 -7.42 -1.15
C THR A 413 9.30 -6.06 -1.62
N THR A 414 9.43 -5.06 -0.77
CA THR A 414 9.11 -3.66 -1.04
C THR A 414 10.29 -2.77 -0.69
N ALA A 415 10.57 -1.76 -1.52
CA ALA A 415 11.51 -0.70 -1.15
C ALA A 415 10.76 0.44 -0.48
N LEU A 416 11.28 0.92 0.64
CA LEU A 416 10.72 1.98 1.50
C LEU A 416 11.46 3.32 1.33
N GLY A 417 12.16 3.48 0.21
CA GLY A 417 13.06 4.62 0.01
C GLY A 417 14.37 4.53 0.80
N GLY A 418 15.29 5.45 0.55
CA GLY A 418 16.53 5.59 1.33
C GLY A 418 17.44 4.35 1.41
N GLY A 419 17.33 3.41 0.47
CA GLY A 419 18.06 2.12 0.50
C GLY A 419 17.45 1.06 1.42
N VAL A 420 16.27 1.31 1.99
CA VAL A 420 15.55 0.40 2.88
C VAL A 420 14.68 -0.55 2.08
N THR A 421 14.77 -1.85 2.37
CA THR A 421 13.88 -2.89 1.81
C THR A 421 13.12 -3.60 2.92
N ALA A 422 11.93 -4.13 2.66
CA ALA A 422 11.15 -4.92 3.62
C ALA A 422 10.41 -6.08 2.94
N ASP A 423 10.03 -7.11 3.70
CA ASP A 423 9.45 -8.36 3.18
C ASP A 423 8.25 -8.89 4.00
N ALA A 424 7.49 -7.96 4.58
CA ALA A 424 6.36 -8.19 5.49
C ALA A 424 6.72 -8.53 6.95
N GLN A 425 7.94 -8.94 7.29
CA GLN A 425 8.33 -9.25 8.68
C GLN A 425 9.70 -8.70 9.05
N CYS A 426 10.54 -8.52 8.04
CA CYS A 426 11.91 -8.05 8.17
C CYS A 426 12.12 -6.78 7.36
N VAL A 427 13.17 -6.06 7.75
CA VAL A 427 13.66 -4.87 7.07
C VAL A 427 15.14 -5.03 6.82
N ALA A 428 15.57 -4.73 5.59
CA ALA A 428 16.96 -4.56 5.23
C ALA A 428 17.35 -3.08 5.32
N VAL A 429 18.46 -2.82 6.03
CA VAL A 429 19.14 -1.52 6.01
C VAL A 429 20.57 -1.81 5.57
N ASP A 430 21.04 -1.12 4.54
CA ASP A 430 22.37 -1.33 3.94
C ASP A 430 22.66 -2.81 3.62
N GLY A 431 21.65 -3.50 3.06
CA GLY A 431 21.75 -4.91 2.66
C GLY A 431 21.65 -5.93 3.79
N SER A 432 21.65 -5.50 5.06
CA SER A 432 21.52 -6.40 6.22
C SER A 432 20.08 -6.53 6.66
N TRP A 433 19.54 -7.76 6.67
CA TRP A 433 18.16 -8.04 7.04
C TRP A 433 17.97 -8.26 8.54
N PHE A 434 16.96 -7.62 9.09
CA PHE A 434 16.61 -7.69 10.50
C PHE A 434 15.13 -7.98 10.69
N ARG A 435 14.83 -8.96 11.54
CA ARG A 435 13.46 -9.19 12.00
C ARG A 435 13.10 -8.11 13.01
N GLN A 436 11.93 -7.49 12.87
CA GLN A 436 11.44 -6.39 13.70
C GLN A 436 12.46 -5.27 13.88
N ALA A 437 12.40 -4.28 13.00
CA ALA A 437 13.34 -3.18 12.96
C ALA A 437 12.63 -1.84 12.90
N SER A 438 13.27 -0.84 13.50
CA SER A 438 12.81 0.54 13.42
C SER A 438 13.73 1.36 12.53
N LEU A 439 13.11 2.13 11.64
CA LEU A 439 13.77 3.16 10.82
C LEU A 439 14.02 4.47 11.58
N ASP A 440 13.52 4.60 12.81
CA ASP A 440 13.71 5.79 13.64
C ASP A 440 14.16 5.41 15.05
N ALA A 441 15.34 5.89 15.43
CA ALA A 441 15.96 5.60 16.71
C ALA A 441 15.20 6.20 17.92
N ARG A 442 14.23 7.11 17.70
CA ARG A 442 13.30 7.58 18.74
C ARG A 442 12.31 6.51 19.18
N PHE A 443 12.05 5.53 18.31
CA PHE A 443 11.13 4.41 18.56
C PHE A 443 11.83 3.07 18.31
N PRO A 444 12.79 2.65 19.15
CA PRO A 444 13.64 1.49 18.85
C PRO A 444 12.91 0.15 18.77
N ASP A 445 11.70 0.05 19.31
CA ASP A 445 10.85 -1.16 19.31
C ASP A 445 9.74 -1.14 18.24
N ALA A 446 9.63 -0.07 17.47
CA ALA A 446 8.69 0.00 16.35
C ALA A 446 9.03 -1.06 15.28
N ASP A 447 7.99 -1.64 14.70
CA ASP A 447 8.08 -2.68 13.67
C ASP A 447 7.82 -2.07 12.28
N HIS A 448 8.66 -1.11 11.92
CA HIS A 448 8.59 -0.43 10.64
C HIS A 448 8.84 -1.41 9.49
N GLY A 449 8.25 -1.18 8.31
CA GLY A 449 8.31 -2.05 7.15
C GLY A 449 7.54 -3.37 7.25
N ASN A 450 6.97 -3.70 8.42
CA ASN A 450 6.10 -4.85 8.58
C ASN A 450 4.76 -4.66 7.84
N LEU A 451 4.15 -5.76 7.42
CA LEU A 451 2.77 -5.81 6.95
C LEU A 451 1.80 -5.76 8.14
N PHE A 452 0.70 -5.02 8.02
CA PHE A 452 -0.35 -4.95 9.03
C PHE A 452 -1.66 -5.53 8.51
N LEU A 453 -2.26 -6.43 9.29
CA LEU A 453 -3.56 -7.07 9.09
C LEU A 453 -4.58 -6.39 10.02
N ASP A 454 -5.45 -5.52 9.50
CA ASP A 454 -6.37 -4.71 10.32
C ASP A 454 -5.68 -4.01 11.50
N GLY A 455 -4.47 -3.50 11.26
CA GLY A 455 -3.67 -2.79 12.27
C GLY A 455 -2.94 -3.67 13.28
N LEU A 456 -3.03 -5.00 13.16
CA LEU A 456 -2.15 -5.93 13.86
C LEU A 456 -0.91 -6.21 13.00
N ALA A 457 0.28 -6.08 13.60
CA ALA A 457 1.52 -6.43 12.92
C ALA A 457 1.48 -7.90 12.49
N PHE A 458 1.88 -8.16 11.26
CA PHE A 458 1.99 -9.52 10.75
C PHE A 458 3.08 -10.24 11.53
N ALA A 459 2.74 -11.45 11.96
CA ALA A 459 3.58 -12.31 12.79
C ALA A 459 3.72 -13.67 12.10
N GLY A 460 4.38 -13.63 10.94
CA GLY A 460 4.67 -14.78 10.11
C GLY A 460 5.87 -15.58 10.58
N ARG A 461 5.83 -16.87 10.26
CA ARG A 461 6.97 -17.79 10.37
C ARG A 461 7.43 -18.17 8.97
N SER A 462 8.73 -18.21 8.76
CA SER A 462 9.38 -18.74 7.55
C SER A 462 9.71 -20.23 7.74
N GLY A 463 9.97 -20.94 6.65
CA GLY A 463 10.44 -22.34 6.70
C GLY A 463 11.91 -22.51 7.10
N GLY A 464 12.61 -21.44 7.45
CA GLY A 464 14.02 -21.40 7.87
C GLY A 464 14.27 -20.35 8.95
N GLU A 465 15.52 -20.20 9.40
CA GLU A 465 15.86 -19.21 10.42
C GLU A 465 15.94 -17.79 9.83
N GLY A 466 15.35 -16.82 10.54
CA GLY A 466 15.48 -15.40 10.21
C GLY A 466 14.74 -14.96 8.94
N CYS A 467 15.38 -14.05 8.19
CA CYS A 467 14.78 -13.27 7.10
C CYS A 467 15.15 -13.76 5.69
N ALA A 468 15.89 -14.86 5.56
CA ALA A 468 16.44 -15.30 4.27
C ALA A 468 15.38 -15.81 3.28
N ALA A 469 14.21 -16.23 3.76
CA ALA A 469 13.19 -16.85 2.92
C ALA A 469 12.33 -15.84 2.15
N HIS A 470 12.21 -14.59 2.62
CA HIS A 470 11.26 -13.57 2.11
C HIS A 470 9.85 -14.11 1.87
N ALA A 471 9.47 -15.11 2.67
CA ALA A 471 8.26 -15.88 2.55
C ALA A 471 7.83 -16.33 3.94
N PHE A 472 6.63 -15.93 4.33
CA PHE A 472 6.14 -16.10 5.68
C PHE A 472 4.69 -16.57 5.68
N THR A 473 4.33 -17.34 6.69
CA THR A 473 2.94 -17.77 6.87
C THR A 473 2.53 -17.68 8.32
N THR A 474 1.28 -17.27 8.56
CA THR A 474 0.65 -17.25 9.88
C THR A 474 -0.81 -17.68 9.80
N THR A 475 -1.43 -17.88 10.96
CA THR A 475 -2.88 -18.03 11.07
C THR A 475 -3.47 -16.75 11.64
N TYR A 476 -4.47 -16.21 10.95
CA TYR A 476 -5.20 -15.01 11.33
C TYR A 476 -6.65 -15.36 11.68
N THR A 477 -7.16 -14.80 12.77
CA THR A 477 -8.56 -14.93 13.19
C THR A 477 -9.12 -13.52 13.39
N PRO A 478 -9.98 -13.02 12.48
CA PRO A 478 -10.51 -11.68 12.59
C PRO A 478 -11.51 -11.61 13.75
N THR A 479 -11.50 -10.47 14.45
CA THR A 479 -12.47 -10.17 15.51
C THR A 479 -13.77 -9.59 14.96
N ARG A 480 -13.79 -9.23 13.67
CA ARG A 480 -14.90 -8.54 12.98
C ARG A 480 -15.16 -9.21 11.64
N THR A 481 -16.40 -9.19 11.17
CA THR A 481 -16.72 -9.61 9.80
C THR A 481 -16.57 -8.44 8.84
N GLY A 482 -15.90 -8.66 7.71
CA GLY A 482 -15.72 -7.67 6.65
C GLY A 482 -14.40 -7.86 5.89
N ARG A 483 -14.16 -7.00 4.89
CA ARG A 483 -12.95 -7.01 4.06
C ARG A 483 -11.72 -6.63 4.92
N LEU A 484 -10.65 -7.41 4.80
CA LEU A 484 -9.42 -7.25 5.58
C LEU A 484 -8.56 -6.12 5.00
N ARG A 485 -8.15 -5.18 5.85
CA ARG A 485 -7.23 -4.11 5.51
C ARG A 485 -5.78 -4.60 5.64
N LEU A 486 -5.02 -4.45 4.56
CA LEU A 486 -3.60 -4.80 4.45
C LEU A 486 -2.79 -3.52 4.19
N ALA A 487 -1.71 -3.30 4.94
CA ALA A 487 -0.85 -2.13 4.74
C ALA A 487 0.60 -2.41 5.13
N VAL A 488 1.56 -1.92 4.35
CA VAL A 488 2.96 -1.87 4.77
C VAL A 488 3.19 -0.58 5.56
N TRP A 489 3.83 -0.67 6.72
CA TRP A 489 4.08 0.53 7.54
C TRP A 489 5.40 1.20 7.15
N ASP A 490 5.29 2.27 6.38
CA ASP A 490 6.36 3.24 6.25
C ASP A 490 6.10 4.45 7.16
N PRO A 491 6.97 4.73 8.15
CA PRO A 491 6.81 5.88 9.02
C PRO A 491 7.33 7.19 8.40
N LEU A 492 8.15 7.16 7.36
CA LEU A 492 8.79 8.37 6.82
C LEU A 492 7.96 8.94 5.67
N SER A 493 7.81 8.18 4.60
CA SER A 493 7.16 8.61 3.37
C SER A 493 6.68 7.38 2.61
N ARG A 494 5.60 7.51 1.83
CA ARG A 494 5.21 6.46 0.87
C ARG A 494 5.46 6.87 -0.58
N ALA A 495 5.89 8.10 -0.80
CA ALA A 495 6.04 8.67 -2.14
C ALA A 495 7.19 8.04 -2.92
N ASP A 496 8.22 7.59 -2.21
CA ASP A 496 9.43 6.95 -2.71
C ASP A 496 9.38 5.41 -2.60
N ASN A 497 8.24 4.86 -2.20
CA ASN A 497 8.08 3.42 -2.03
C ASN A 497 7.81 2.74 -3.36
N THR A 498 8.43 1.58 -3.56
CA THR A 498 8.24 0.76 -4.76
C THR A 498 8.10 -0.72 -4.41
N GLY A 499 7.61 -1.50 -5.37
CA GLY A 499 7.32 -2.92 -5.17
C GLY A 499 6.03 -3.17 -4.41
N ALA A 500 5.71 -4.45 -4.26
CA ALA A 500 4.51 -4.91 -3.59
C ALA A 500 4.73 -6.28 -2.95
N LEU A 501 4.05 -6.50 -1.82
CA LEU A 501 3.93 -7.81 -1.22
C LEU A 501 2.78 -8.57 -1.89
N THR A 502 2.96 -9.87 -2.10
CA THR A 502 1.88 -10.77 -2.52
C THR A 502 1.33 -11.49 -1.29
N VAL A 503 0.09 -11.20 -0.94
CA VAL A 503 -0.58 -11.74 0.25
C VAL A 503 -1.67 -12.71 -0.18
N ARG A 504 -1.49 -14.00 0.11
CA ARG A 504 -2.52 -15.03 -0.10
C ARG A 504 -3.26 -15.28 1.21
N VAL A 505 -4.58 -15.11 1.17
CA VAL A 505 -5.48 -15.38 2.30
C VAL A 505 -6.32 -16.60 1.96
N GLN A 506 -6.29 -17.64 2.79
CA GLN A 506 -7.04 -18.87 2.57
C GLN A 506 -7.81 -19.24 3.83
N ARG A 507 -9.08 -19.55 3.69
CA ARG A 507 -9.90 -20.02 4.81
C ARG A 507 -9.43 -21.40 5.28
N LEU A 508 -9.44 -21.61 6.60
CA LEU A 508 -9.15 -22.89 7.26
C LEU A 508 -10.35 -23.44 8.02
N SER A 509 -11.18 -22.55 8.59
CA SER A 509 -12.38 -22.97 9.31
C SER A 509 -13.42 -23.57 8.37
N PRO A 510 -14.01 -24.73 8.70
CA PRO A 510 -14.98 -25.39 7.83
C PRO A 510 -16.23 -24.54 7.59
N LEU A 511 -16.93 -24.89 6.52
CA LEU A 511 -18.23 -24.36 6.14
C LEU A 511 -19.33 -25.10 6.90
N THR A 512 -20.30 -24.34 7.42
CA THR A 512 -21.46 -24.91 8.11
C THR A 512 -22.39 -25.55 7.10
N THR A 513 -22.77 -26.81 7.30
CA THR A 513 -23.73 -27.51 6.45
C THR A 513 -25.10 -27.54 7.13
N PRO A 514 -26.20 -27.34 6.39
CA PRO A 514 -27.53 -27.53 6.96
C PRO A 514 -27.71 -28.99 7.38
N PRO A 515 -28.27 -29.25 8.57
CA PRO A 515 -28.55 -30.63 8.97
C PRO A 515 -29.59 -31.26 8.04
N GLY A 516 -29.52 -32.60 7.92
CA GLY A 516 -30.58 -33.37 7.30
C GLY A 516 -31.94 -33.09 7.98
N PRO A 517 -33.06 -33.10 7.24
CA PRO A 517 -34.38 -32.85 7.82
C PRO A 517 -34.76 -33.91 8.85
N GLU A 518 -35.84 -33.66 9.59
CA GLU A 518 -36.30 -34.58 10.62
C GLU A 518 -36.70 -35.95 10.04
N ARG A 519 -36.65 -36.98 10.88
CA ARG A 519 -37.08 -38.33 10.52
C ARG A 519 -38.61 -38.38 10.48
N GLU A 520 -39.15 -38.98 9.44
CA GLU A 520 -40.59 -39.24 9.32
C GLU A 520 -40.91 -40.74 9.37
N ARG A 521 -42.11 -41.09 9.86
CA ARG A 521 -42.63 -42.46 9.81
C ARG A 521 -43.18 -42.76 8.41
N PRO A 522 -42.80 -43.88 7.76
CA PRO A 522 -43.34 -44.27 6.46
C PRO A 522 -44.87 -44.37 6.45
N ARG A 523 -45.51 -43.79 5.43
CA ARG A 523 -46.96 -43.84 5.21
C ARG A 523 -47.29 -44.41 3.84
N ARG A 524 -48.56 -44.78 3.61
CA ARG A 524 -49.07 -45.17 2.28
C ARG A 524 -49.68 -43.96 1.58
N THR A 525 -48.86 -42.97 1.23
CA THR A 525 -49.28 -41.80 0.44
C THR A 525 -48.46 -41.67 -0.83
N ALA A 526 -48.93 -40.87 -1.79
CA ALA A 526 -48.24 -40.65 -3.06
C ALA A 526 -46.76 -40.25 -2.88
N ALA A 527 -46.46 -39.42 -1.87
CA ALA A 527 -45.09 -39.00 -1.57
C ALA A 527 -44.16 -40.17 -1.20
N TRP A 528 -44.66 -41.24 -0.57
CA TRP A 528 -43.87 -42.41 -0.17
C TRP A 528 -43.77 -43.49 -1.25
N THR A 529 -44.56 -43.39 -2.32
CA THR A 529 -44.62 -44.40 -3.40
C THR A 529 -44.17 -43.86 -4.76
N GLN A 530 -44.01 -42.53 -4.89
CA GLN A 530 -43.54 -41.88 -6.11
C GLN A 530 -42.20 -42.46 -6.58
N ARG A 531 -42.18 -43.00 -7.81
CA ARG A 531 -41.00 -43.69 -8.38
C ARG A 531 -39.88 -42.73 -8.79
N ARG A 532 -40.25 -41.53 -9.24
CA ARG A 532 -39.33 -40.53 -9.79
C ARG A 532 -39.78 -39.12 -9.41
N GLU A 533 -38.82 -38.27 -9.06
CA GLU A 533 -39.03 -36.84 -8.80
C GLU A 533 -37.97 -36.01 -9.53
N HIS A 534 -38.38 -34.85 -10.03
CA HIS A 534 -37.48 -33.81 -10.54
C HIS A 534 -37.45 -32.65 -9.54
N VAL A 535 -36.25 -32.30 -9.09
CA VAL A 535 -36.00 -31.23 -8.12
C VAL A 535 -35.07 -30.21 -8.73
N THR A 536 -35.47 -28.94 -8.74
CA THR A 536 -34.58 -27.84 -9.07
C THR A 536 -33.92 -27.33 -7.79
N VAL A 537 -32.59 -27.45 -7.72
CA VAL A 537 -31.78 -26.93 -6.61
C VAL A 537 -31.33 -25.52 -6.99
N ALA A 538 -31.89 -24.53 -6.31
CA ALA A 538 -31.50 -23.14 -6.44
C ALA A 538 -30.28 -22.86 -5.56
N PRO A 539 -29.17 -22.34 -6.11
CA PRO A 539 -27.92 -22.13 -5.37
C PRO A 539 -28.03 -20.97 -4.36
N THR A 540 -29.09 -20.17 -4.45
CA THR A 540 -29.41 -19.08 -3.53
C THR A 540 -30.10 -19.54 -2.23
N ARG A 541 -30.53 -20.81 -2.14
CA ARG A 541 -31.19 -21.35 -0.94
C ARG A 541 -30.16 -21.86 0.08
N VAL A 542 -29.95 -21.08 1.14
CA VAL A 542 -29.01 -21.39 2.25
C VAL A 542 -29.26 -22.78 2.86
N HIS A 543 -30.52 -23.19 3.00
CA HIS A 543 -30.87 -24.51 3.56
C HIS A 543 -31.10 -25.59 2.49
N GLY A 544 -30.80 -25.31 1.23
CA GLY A 544 -31.11 -26.19 0.10
C GLY A 544 -32.61 -26.35 -0.18
N THR A 545 -32.92 -27.33 -1.03
CA THR A 545 -34.28 -27.72 -1.43
C THR A 545 -34.61 -29.09 -0.86
N LEU A 546 -35.80 -29.22 -0.26
CA LEU A 546 -36.33 -30.50 0.19
C LEU A 546 -37.02 -31.24 -0.96
N SER A 547 -36.85 -32.55 -1.03
CA SER A 547 -37.66 -33.40 -1.89
C SER A 547 -39.12 -33.42 -1.40
N THR A 548 -40.04 -33.44 -2.35
CA THR A 548 -41.46 -33.71 -2.10
C THR A 548 -41.67 -35.20 -1.82
N SER A 549 -40.92 -36.08 -2.49
CA SER A 549 -40.92 -37.52 -2.20
C SER A 549 -40.34 -37.81 -0.82
N ARG A 550 -40.82 -38.91 -0.22
CA ARG A 550 -40.35 -39.47 1.04
C ARG A 550 -39.75 -40.85 0.79
N PHE A 551 -38.57 -41.08 1.31
CA PHE A 551 -37.82 -42.31 1.10
C PHE A 551 -37.69 -43.08 2.40
N ARG A 552 -37.57 -44.41 2.33
CA ARG A 552 -37.41 -45.27 3.50
C ARG A 552 -35.94 -45.40 3.85
N HIS A 553 -35.63 -45.51 5.14
CA HIS A 553 -34.30 -45.92 5.58
C HIS A 553 -33.83 -47.20 4.84
N GLY A 554 -32.60 -47.19 4.34
CA GLY A 554 -32.00 -48.32 3.60
C GLY A 554 -32.40 -48.40 2.13
N GLU A 555 -33.33 -47.56 1.68
CA GLU A 555 -33.75 -47.54 0.28
C GLU A 555 -32.63 -47.06 -0.64
N ARG A 556 -32.50 -47.70 -1.82
CA ARG A 556 -31.49 -47.35 -2.82
C ARG A 556 -32.07 -46.45 -3.89
N LEU A 557 -31.46 -45.28 -4.05
CA LEU A 557 -31.82 -44.31 -5.08
C LEU A 557 -30.72 -44.19 -6.12
N ARG A 558 -31.12 -44.00 -7.37
CA ARG A 558 -30.27 -43.42 -8.40
C ARG A 558 -30.56 -41.93 -8.44
N ILE A 559 -29.57 -41.11 -8.11
CA ILE A 559 -29.66 -39.65 -8.18
C ILE A 559 -28.87 -39.20 -9.39
N VAL A 560 -29.51 -38.47 -10.30
CA VAL A 560 -28.86 -37.85 -11.47
C VAL A 560 -28.94 -36.35 -11.32
N VAL A 561 -27.83 -35.66 -11.52
CA VAL A 561 -27.78 -34.20 -11.50
C VAL A 561 -27.23 -33.69 -12.81
N GLY A 562 -27.78 -32.58 -13.29
CA GLY A 562 -27.28 -31.85 -14.45
C GLY A 562 -27.37 -30.35 -14.25
N GLY A 563 -26.52 -29.61 -14.96
CA GLY A 563 -26.54 -28.15 -14.99
C GLY A 563 -25.33 -27.52 -14.31
N THR A 564 -25.33 -26.18 -14.31
CA THR A 564 -24.23 -25.38 -13.77
C THR A 564 -24.77 -24.24 -12.92
N VAL A 565 -23.93 -23.79 -12.00
CA VAL A 565 -24.15 -22.65 -11.13
C VAL A 565 -22.95 -21.71 -11.20
N ARG A 566 -23.10 -20.49 -10.69
CA ARG A 566 -21.96 -19.60 -10.46
C ARG A 566 -22.02 -19.04 -9.04
N SER A 567 -20.87 -18.99 -8.39
CA SER A 567 -20.65 -18.33 -7.09
C SER A 567 -19.38 -17.47 -7.18
N HIS A 568 -19.44 -16.23 -6.72
CA HIS A 568 -18.39 -15.21 -6.88
C HIS A 568 -17.89 -15.09 -8.34
N GLY A 569 -18.80 -15.21 -9.30
CA GLY A 569 -18.49 -15.20 -10.74
C GLY A 569 -17.79 -16.47 -11.25
N THR A 570 -17.47 -17.43 -10.39
CA THR A 570 -16.82 -18.71 -10.72
C THR A 570 -17.86 -19.75 -11.10
N PRO A 571 -17.82 -20.31 -12.33
CA PRO A 571 -18.67 -21.43 -12.71
C PRO A 571 -18.37 -22.69 -11.90
N ALA A 572 -19.42 -23.40 -11.50
CA ALA A 572 -19.35 -24.70 -10.85
C ALA A 572 -20.49 -25.60 -11.37
N ASP A 573 -20.37 -26.90 -11.11
CA ASP A 573 -21.43 -27.89 -11.29
C ASP A 573 -21.54 -28.75 -10.01
N ALA A 574 -22.19 -29.90 -10.06
CA ALA A 574 -22.42 -30.72 -8.87
C ALA A 574 -21.16 -31.21 -8.14
N THR A 575 -20.00 -31.28 -8.81
CA THR A 575 -18.75 -31.79 -8.23
C THR A 575 -17.50 -31.05 -8.68
N CYS A 576 -17.58 -30.16 -9.67
CA CYS A 576 -16.43 -29.49 -10.24
C CYS A 576 -16.61 -27.97 -10.24
N VAL A 577 -15.48 -27.28 -10.18
CA VAL A 577 -15.35 -25.83 -10.23
C VAL A 577 -14.39 -25.44 -11.34
N LYS A 578 -14.67 -24.32 -12.02
CA LYS A 578 -13.85 -23.83 -13.12
C LYS A 578 -12.75 -22.91 -12.61
N VAL A 579 -11.51 -23.40 -12.61
CA VAL A 579 -10.31 -22.67 -12.16
C VAL A 579 -9.40 -22.45 -13.36
N ASP A 580 -9.01 -21.19 -13.60
CA ASP A 580 -8.13 -20.78 -14.70
C ASP A 580 -8.57 -21.32 -16.08
N GLY A 581 -9.89 -21.34 -16.30
CA GLY A 581 -10.49 -21.81 -17.55
C GLY A 581 -10.76 -23.31 -17.62
N THR A 582 -10.26 -24.10 -16.67
CA THR A 582 -10.35 -25.56 -16.66
C THR A 582 -11.26 -26.07 -15.54
N TRP A 583 -12.09 -27.07 -15.83
CA TRP A 583 -12.92 -27.73 -14.81
C TRP A 583 -12.07 -28.68 -13.97
N GLN A 584 -12.12 -28.52 -12.65
CA GLN A 584 -11.37 -29.32 -11.69
C GLN A 584 -12.31 -29.78 -10.57
N ARG A 585 -12.08 -30.98 -10.02
CA ARG A 585 -12.91 -31.49 -8.90
C ARG A 585 -12.70 -30.71 -7.60
N THR A 586 -11.48 -30.23 -7.40
CA THR A 586 -11.06 -29.49 -6.22
C THR A 586 -10.42 -28.20 -6.66
N ASP A 587 -10.71 -27.09 -5.99
CA ASP A 587 -10.02 -25.83 -6.25
C ASP A 587 -8.67 -25.84 -5.50
N PRO A 588 -7.52 -25.96 -6.21
CA PRO A 588 -6.20 -26.02 -5.56
C PRO A 588 -5.84 -24.72 -4.84
N ARG A 589 -6.63 -23.66 -5.04
CA ARG A 589 -6.44 -22.39 -4.33
C ARG A 589 -6.94 -22.46 -2.89
N LEU A 590 -7.82 -23.40 -2.57
CA LEU A 590 -8.39 -23.57 -1.24
C LEU A 590 -7.46 -24.33 -0.30
N ALA A 591 -7.55 -24.02 0.99
CA ALA A 591 -6.90 -24.78 2.06
C ALA A 591 -7.92 -25.59 2.88
N LEU A 592 -9.20 -25.51 2.50
CA LEU A 592 -10.29 -26.25 3.08
C LEU A 592 -10.26 -27.67 2.52
N GLY A 593 -10.39 -28.68 3.37
CA GLY A 593 -10.67 -30.05 2.95
C GLY A 593 -12.13 -30.27 2.53
N GLN A 594 -12.86 -29.19 2.23
CA GLN A 594 -14.22 -29.19 1.72
C GLN A 594 -14.18 -28.50 0.36
N ASP A 595 -14.81 -29.09 -0.64
CA ASP A 595 -15.00 -28.47 -1.95
C ASP A 595 -16.29 -27.63 -1.93
N PRO A 596 -16.18 -26.29 -1.87
CA PRO A 596 -17.33 -25.41 -1.94
C PRO A 596 -18.00 -25.58 -3.30
N LEU A 597 -19.31 -25.37 -3.36
CA LEU A 597 -20.14 -25.52 -4.55
C LEU A 597 -20.35 -26.97 -5.02
N GLU A 598 -19.93 -27.97 -4.23
CA GLU A 598 -20.39 -29.35 -4.40
C GLU A 598 -21.88 -29.47 -4.01
N LEU A 599 -22.63 -30.29 -4.74
CA LEU A 599 -24.02 -30.63 -4.37
C LEU A 599 -24.04 -31.72 -3.28
N TRP A 600 -24.60 -31.37 -2.13
CA TRP A 600 -24.69 -32.22 -0.95
C TRP A 600 -26.09 -32.82 -0.80
N VAL A 601 -26.15 -33.99 -0.15
CA VAL A 601 -27.40 -34.68 0.21
C VAL A 601 -27.44 -34.87 1.72
N ASP A 602 -28.46 -34.32 2.37
CA ASP A 602 -28.65 -34.37 3.83
C ASP A 602 -27.45 -33.83 4.63
N GLY A 603 -26.82 -32.76 4.14
CA GLY A 603 -25.68 -32.14 4.81
C GLY A 603 -24.42 -32.99 4.80
N ARG A 604 -24.32 -33.96 3.86
CA ARG A 604 -23.12 -34.77 3.60
C ARG A 604 -22.65 -34.65 2.15
N PRO A 605 -21.32 -34.69 1.89
CA PRO A 605 -20.78 -34.76 0.54
C PRO A 605 -21.13 -36.11 -0.09
N VAL A 606 -21.19 -36.15 -1.42
CA VAL A 606 -21.63 -37.35 -2.15
C VAL A 606 -20.67 -37.63 -3.30
N GLY A 607 -20.23 -38.89 -3.42
CA GLY A 607 -19.32 -39.32 -4.49
C GLY A 607 -19.99 -39.35 -5.86
N TRP A 608 -20.13 -38.19 -6.51
CA TRP A 608 -20.68 -38.06 -7.85
C TRP A 608 -19.77 -38.70 -8.90
N HIS A 609 -20.35 -39.47 -9.82
CA HIS A 609 -19.66 -40.04 -10.97
C HIS A 609 -20.11 -39.34 -12.25
N ALA A 610 -19.16 -38.91 -13.08
CA ALA A 610 -19.48 -38.29 -14.36
C ALA A 610 -20.26 -39.28 -15.26
N GLN A 611 -21.29 -38.78 -15.93
CA GLN A 611 -22.00 -39.53 -16.95
C GLN A 611 -21.24 -39.34 -18.27
N GLY A 612 -20.60 -40.40 -18.77
CA GLY A 612 -19.65 -40.37 -19.89
C GLY A 612 -18.29 -40.95 -19.50
N SER A 613 -17.53 -41.49 -20.46
CA SER A 613 -16.36 -42.37 -20.24
C SER A 613 -15.07 -41.66 -19.78
N GLY A 614 -15.14 -40.87 -18.71
CA GLY A 614 -13.96 -40.28 -18.07
C GLY A 614 -14.17 -40.11 -16.57
N GLY A 615 -13.27 -40.66 -15.75
CA GLY A 615 -13.18 -40.26 -14.35
C GLY A 615 -12.77 -38.79 -14.27
N GLY A 616 -13.57 -37.94 -13.62
CA GLY A 616 -13.29 -36.50 -13.54
C GLY A 616 -14.54 -35.63 -13.69
N CYS A 617 -14.37 -34.44 -14.26
CA CYS A 617 -15.45 -33.51 -14.55
C CYS A 617 -16.17 -33.89 -15.84
N SER A 618 -17.50 -33.91 -15.81
CA SER A 618 -18.33 -34.21 -16.98
C SER A 618 -18.33 -33.05 -17.97
N ALA A 619 -18.06 -33.32 -19.25
CA ALA A 619 -18.19 -32.34 -20.32
C ALA A 619 -19.64 -31.87 -20.54
N GLU A 620 -20.62 -32.70 -20.16
CA GLU A 620 -22.05 -32.38 -20.21
C GLU A 620 -22.59 -31.82 -18.90
N HIS A 621 -21.72 -31.64 -17.88
CA HIS A 621 -22.11 -31.27 -16.52
C HIS A 621 -23.17 -32.20 -15.92
N ARG A 622 -23.08 -33.49 -16.24
CA ARG A 622 -24.01 -34.53 -15.78
C ARG A 622 -23.31 -35.57 -14.94
N TYR A 623 -23.91 -35.85 -13.79
CA TYR A 623 -23.37 -36.79 -12.82
C TYR A 623 -24.45 -37.71 -12.26
N VAL A 624 -24.03 -38.88 -11.81
CA VAL A 624 -24.89 -39.91 -11.23
C VAL A 624 -24.26 -40.47 -9.96
N VAL A 625 -25.09 -40.83 -9.00
CA VAL A 625 -24.68 -41.58 -7.82
C VAL A 625 -25.75 -42.59 -7.40
N SER A 626 -25.30 -43.71 -6.85
CA SER A 626 -26.16 -44.66 -6.14
C SER A 626 -26.15 -44.30 -4.65
N TYR A 627 -27.28 -43.81 -4.14
CA TYR A 627 -27.40 -43.29 -2.78
C TYR A 627 -28.27 -44.21 -1.92
N VAL A 628 -27.78 -44.56 -0.73
CA VAL A 628 -28.54 -45.32 0.26
C VAL A 628 -29.10 -44.35 1.29
N VAL A 629 -30.43 -44.34 1.43
CA VAL A 629 -31.14 -43.38 2.25
C VAL A 629 -30.85 -43.63 3.75
N PRO A 630 -30.22 -42.68 4.45
CA PRO A 630 -29.75 -42.88 5.82
C PRO A 630 -30.85 -42.72 6.87
N ARG A 631 -32.04 -42.21 6.49
CA ARG A 631 -33.19 -42.07 7.37
C ARG A 631 -34.49 -41.97 6.56
N SER A 632 -35.59 -42.42 7.16
CA SER A 632 -36.91 -42.25 6.54
C SER A 632 -37.34 -40.78 6.53
N GLY A 633 -37.79 -40.26 5.40
CA GLY A 633 -38.22 -38.86 5.25
C GLY A 633 -37.83 -38.24 3.89
N PRO A 634 -37.92 -36.91 3.74
CA PRO A 634 -37.44 -36.21 2.56
C PRO A 634 -35.91 -36.12 2.55
N LEU A 635 -35.31 -35.92 1.38
CA LEU A 635 -33.90 -35.57 1.23
C LEU A 635 -33.75 -34.05 1.11
N ARG A 636 -32.68 -33.51 1.68
CA ARG A 636 -32.25 -32.12 1.47
C ARG A 636 -31.11 -32.08 0.47
N LEU A 637 -31.31 -31.37 -0.63
CA LEU A 637 -30.34 -31.16 -1.69
C LEU A 637 -29.86 -29.70 -1.63
N GLY A 638 -28.56 -29.46 -1.48
CA GLY A 638 -28.06 -28.08 -1.34
C GLY A 638 -26.62 -27.94 -1.75
N LEU A 639 -26.24 -26.73 -2.14
CA LEU A 639 -24.86 -26.38 -2.44
C LEU A 639 -24.16 -25.88 -1.18
N LEU A 640 -22.91 -26.26 -1.00
CA LEU A 640 -22.09 -25.76 0.10
C LEU A 640 -21.48 -24.41 -0.28
N ASP A 641 -21.92 -23.32 0.35
CA ASP A 641 -21.38 -21.98 0.09
C ASP A 641 -21.22 -21.18 1.39
N LEU A 642 -20.31 -20.20 1.41
CA LEU A 642 -20.24 -19.17 2.44
C LEU A 642 -21.31 -18.10 2.25
N ASP A 643 -21.62 -17.76 1.00
CA ASP A 643 -22.56 -16.71 0.67
C ASP A 643 -23.44 -17.12 -0.50
N HIS A 644 -24.73 -17.26 -0.24
CA HIS A 644 -25.69 -17.67 -1.27
C HIS A 644 -26.26 -16.49 -2.05
N ARG A 645 -25.96 -15.24 -1.65
CA ARG A 645 -26.62 -14.05 -2.19
C ARG A 645 -26.17 -13.70 -3.60
N ASP A 646 -24.98 -14.10 -3.99
CA ASP A 646 -24.42 -13.85 -5.32
C ASP A 646 -24.43 -15.08 -6.24
N ASN A 647 -25.10 -16.13 -5.78
CA ASN A 647 -25.24 -17.34 -6.55
C ASN A 647 -26.26 -17.19 -7.68
N THR A 648 -25.94 -17.78 -8.83
CA THR A 648 -26.82 -17.79 -10.01
C THR A 648 -26.83 -19.17 -10.68
N GLY A 649 -27.83 -19.42 -11.53
CA GLY A 649 -28.04 -20.72 -12.18
C GLY A 649 -28.88 -21.68 -11.34
N SER A 650 -28.84 -22.96 -11.68
CA SER A 650 -29.54 -24.02 -10.95
C SER A 650 -29.03 -25.40 -11.32
N LEU A 651 -29.19 -26.37 -10.42
CA LEU A 651 -28.95 -27.78 -10.71
C LEU A 651 -30.29 -28.52 -10.83
N ALA A 652 -30.46 -29.26 -11.92
CA ALA A 652 -31.60 -30.12 -12.14
C ALA A 652 -31.28 -31.52 -11.62
N VAL A 653 -31.97 -31.94 -10.56
CA VAL A 653 -31.77 -33.23 -9.91
C VAL A 653 -32.95 -34.15 -10.20
N THR A 654 -32.68 -35.39 -10.59
CA THR A 654 -33.66 -36.47 -10.70
C THR A 654 -33.41 -37.49 -9.62
N LEU A 655 -34.40 -37.72 -8.75
CA LEU A 655 -34.41 -38.77 -7.74
C LEU A 655 -35.19 -39.96 -8.29
N GLN A 656 -34.59 -41.15 -8.37
CA GLN A 656 -35.24 -42.35 -8.89
C GLN A 656 -35.04 -43.54 -7.95
N ARG A 657 -36.12 -44.21 -7.55
CA ARG A 657 -36.04 -45.46 -6.78
C ARG A 657 -35.44 -46.57 -7.66
N ARG A 658 -34.47 -47.32 -7.14
CA ARG A 658 -34.08 -48.58 -7.77
C ARG A 658 -35.00 -49.66 -7.21
N GLY A 659 -35.74 -50.32 -8.11
CA GLY A 659 -36.65 -51.40 -7.77
C GLY A 659 -35.94 -52.59 -7.16
#